data_AF-A0A7L0CEA7-F1
#
_entry.id   AF-A0A7L0CEA7-F1
#
_cell.length_a   1.000
_cell.length_b   1.000
_cell.length_c   1.000
_cell.angle_alpha   90.00
_cell.angle_beta   90.00
_cell.angle_gamma   90.00
#
_symmetry.space_group_name_H-M   'P 1'
#
loop_
_entity.id
_entity.type
_entity.pdbx_description
1 polymer ?
#
loop_
_entity_poly.entity_id
_entity_poly.type
_entity_poly.pdbx_seq_one_letter_code
_entity_poly.pdbx_strand_id
1 'polypeptide(L)'
;IDLPSSYYKHTCGLCGNFNLKPEDDIPKGGSDLNTLVAWAGGWKVLDDDDPFCWDYCEGTCPVCDADLGMVVCKEAGCKSGERCAVVKGVRQCVAKSRSVCVATGDPHYTTFDGRRYDFMGTCVYRLAGLCSDDPTLVPFTVTVENNNRGSRVVSYTKEVTLTVYNMTLSLSQAHPKKLKVNGILVDLPFSHGNKLHVYLSGFHGFIKTDFDVIVTFDWYSYARVILPNTYSEAVCGLCGNANGNPDDDFNLSNGQPATDEIQFADSWKVADVPGCWAGCTEDCKVCTEAEKRAYRGNKHCGLLMKKDGPFSACHSTIDPAPYFDDCLFDTCLYKGHQETVCSSISAYVTACQSQGIRIKPWRTAAFCSPVCPPNQHYELCGPACPATCRGQTEAEECKEAKFCAEGCICNEGFLLSGDRCVPLAQCGCLHEGRYYKMGEEFFACPRCSERCVCQKTGTVECQPAGCAAGEVCMVQDGVQGCYPEECGRCEVLGAVSYRTFDGHLLHFAGTCTYTLATVKDADPERPLVPFTVEVEKESGKEGATLIRQLSVTVHGVTVSMSRGTKWEVAVDGERHLLPLTLAGGTVTVSQEGTHRVLRVRGGPKFLYDGNSYALLTLPDAYRRRTEGLCGDFDGNADNETATPQELGAAWGTLTPSCTHGTPPPTCPSTDPGPCAVLAEKTGPFVGCHGVVAPQEHVAGCRRERCGRLGAGALCRSLQAYAAACQAAGGQLQEWRTAANCPLSCPPNSHYELCTRTCDHTCTSISASTQCTQKCFEGCQCDEGFFFNGDECVPADSCGCLHHGRYFEITETVLSADCSESCTCRAAGGMQCQPAGCPFGQVCGLKDGVRGCVEQPGQCTLAPATRFISFDGATGTTTAPGIYVMVSPCDSRRPTWFRLLADVGEDRDRPAVVALHLFSPEAFLTVKRDKKVWVKGVPATLPAKVSSTLTITESRGSIWIIQDPEFTIGLSPAGEVTVKVTQELSKHLCGICGNYDGNAANDLRGPDGKLVANMVAVAKAWRAPDFS
;
A
#
# COMPACT_ATOMS: atom_id res chain seq x y z
N ILE A 1 6.43 51.38 -9.84
CA ILE A 1 7.58 51.03 -10.69
C ILE A 1 8.75 50.83 -9.73
N ASP A 2 9.27 49.61 -9.62
CA ASP A 2 10.43 49.35 -8.78
C ASP A 2 11.70 49.59 -9.60
N LEU A 3 12.45 50.64 -9.25
CA LEU A 3 13.64 51.07 -9.96
C LEU A 3 14.91 50.71 -9.17
N PRO A 4 15.95 50.12 -9.81
CA PRO A 4 17.25 49.91 -9.18
C PRO A 4 17.92 51.23 -8.80
N SER A 5 18.78 51.22 -7.78
CA SER A 5 19.49 52.41 -7.28
C SER A 5 20.38 53.10 -8.33
N SER A 6 20.78 52.39 -9.39
CA SER A 6 21.52 52.96 -10.52
C SER A 6 20.77 54.06 -11.27
N TYR A 7 19.44 54.11 -11.13
CA TYR A 7 18.58 55.10 -11.78
C TYR A 7 18.32 56.34 -10.92
N TYR A 8 18.85 56.40 -9.69
CA TYR A 8 18.65 57.51 -8.77
C TYR A 8 19.17 58.83 -9.39
N LYS A 9 18.29 59.84 -9.52
CA LYS A 9 18.51 61.13 -10.22
C LYS A 9 18.69 61.07 -11.74
N HIS A 10 18.47 59.92 -12.37
CA HIS A 10 18.63 59.72 -13.81
C HIS A 10 17.32 59.43 -14.54
N THR A 11 16.18 59.51 -13.85
CA THR A 11 14.86 59.31 -14.45
C THR A 11 14.06 60.61 -14.48
N CYS A 12 13.07 60.65 -15.36
CA CYS A 12 12.05 61.69 -15.39
C CYS A 12 10.79 61.11 -16.04
N GLY A 13 9.61 61.59 -15.67
CA GLY A 13 8.34 61.12 -16.22
C GLY A 13 7.15 61.47 -15.35
N LEU A 14 5.99 60.92 -15.69
CA LEU A 14 4.75 61.04 -14.90
C LEU A 14 4.90 60.56 -13.44
N CYS A 15 5.82 59.64 -13.18
CA CYS A 15 6.11 59.12 -11.85
C CYS A 15 7.25 59.87 -11.13
N GLY A 16 7.65 61.05 -11.62
CA GLY A 16 8.70 61.85 -11.01
C GLY A 16 10.10 61.58 -11.55
N ASN A 17 11.13 62.04 -10.82
CA ASN A 17 12.53 62.01 -11.26
C ASN A 17 13.47 61.10 -10.41
N PHE A 18 12.87 60.30 -9.52
CA PHE A 18 13.54 59.34 -8.63
C PHE A 18 14.77 59.93 -7.90
N ASN A 19 14.57 61.07 -7.23
CA ASN A 19 15.60 61.75 -6.44
C ASN A 19 15.30 61.79 -4.92
N LEU A 20 14.20 61.15 -4.48
CA LEU A 20 13.64 61.15 -3.12
C LEU A 20 13.15 62.54 -2.63
N LYS A 21 12.71 63.41 -3.53
CA LYS A 21 12.11 64.73 -3.24
C LYS A 21 10.71 64.83 -3.87
N PRO A 22 9.67 64.31 -3.19
CA PRO A 22 8.32 64.28 -3.75
C PRO A 22 7.75 65.66 -4.11
N GLU A 23 8.28 66.74 -3.53
CA GLU A 23 7.89 68.12 -3.83
C GLU A 23 8.28 68.59 -5.25
N ASP A 24 9.21 67.93 -5.93
CA ASP A 24 9.62 68.27 -7.31
C ASP A 24 9.11 67.28 -8.37
N ASP A 25 8.39 66.24 -7.95
CA ASP A 25 7.73 65.26 -8.82
C ASP A 25 6.40 65.78 -9.43
N ILE A 26 5.93 66.95 -8.99
CA ILE A 26 4.73 67.63 -9.48
C ILE A 26 5.05 69.07 -9.95
N PRO A 27 4.29 69.63 -10.91
CA PRO A 27 4.57 70.96 -11.47
C PRO A 27 4.50 72.08 -10.42
N LYS A 28 5.50 72.99 -10.45
CA LYS A 28 5.53 74.18 -9.60
C LYS A 28 4.48 75.19 -10.07
N GLY A 29 3.28 75.14 -9.49
CA GLY A 29 2.19 76.07 -9.85
C GLY A 29 0.83 75.82 -9.18
N GLY A 30 0.60 74.65 -8.60
CA GLY A 30 -0.65 74.35 -7.87
C GLY A 30 -1.23 72.98 -8.21
N SER A 31 -2.06 72.45 -7.32
CA SER A 31 -2.69 71.12 -7.40
C SER A 31 -4.04 71.12 -8.12
N ASP A 32 -4.34 72.13 -8.95
CA ASP A 32 -5.59 72.14 -9.70
C ASP A 32 -5.54 71.12 -10.85
N LEU A 33 -6.68 70.49 -11.10
CA LEU A 33 -6.79 69.36 -12.03
C LEU A 33 -6.38 69.75 -13.46
N ASN A 34 -6.60 70.99 -13.87
CA ASN A 34 -6.29 71.41 -15.23
C ASN A 34 -4.78 71.54 -15.43
N THR A 35 -4.06 72.08 -14.45
CA THR A 35 -2.60 72.17 -14.49
C THR A 35 -1.94 70.80 -14.44
N LEU A 36 -2.48 69.87 -13.65
CA LEU A 36 -2.03 68.48 -13.59
C LEU A 36 -2.27 67.72 -14.90
N VAL A 37 -3.45 67.87 -15.51
CA VAL A 37 -3.79 67.24 -16.79
C VAL A 37 -2.93 67.80 -17.92
N ALA A 38 -2.66 69.11 -17.96
CA ALA A 38 -1.78 69.72 -18.95
C ALA A 38 -0.32 69.26 -18.80
N TRP A 39 0.19 69.20 -17.57
CA TRP A 39 1.52 68.65 -17.27
C TRP A 39 1.62 67.17 -17.65
N ALA A 40 0.63 66.35 -17.30
CA ALA A 40 0.56 64.94 -17.67
C ALA A 40 0.49 64.74 -19.19
N GLY A 41 -0.24 65.61 -19.89
CA GLY A 41 -0.34 65.61 -21.35
C GLY A 41 0.99 65.88 -22.06
N GLY A 42 1.91 66.61 -21.44
CA GLY A 42 3.27 66.85 -21.97
C GLY A 42 4.17 65.61 -21.97
N TRP A 43 3.81 64.57 -21.21
CA TRP A 43 4.49 63.27 -21.18
C TRP A 43 3.85 62.24 -22.13
N LYS A 44 2.82 62.63 -22.88
CA LYS A 44 2.17 61.76 -23.85
C LYS A 44 3.02 61.65 -25.12
N VAL A 45 3.53 60.46 -25.41
CA VAL A 45 4.17 60.14 -26.70
C VAL A 45 3.06 59.88 -27.73
N LEU A 46 3.16 60.47 -28.92
CA LEU A 46 2.24 60.20 -30.04
C LEU A 46 2.72 58.95 -30.78
N ASP A 47 1.78 58.06 -31.16
CA ASP A 47 2.07 56.73 -31.74
C ASP A 47 2.96 56.76 -32.99
N ASP A 48 3.04 57.89 -33.71
CA ASP A 48 3.83 58.03 -34.95
C ASP A 48 5.30 58.46 -34.72
N ASP A 49 5.67 58.89 -33.52
CA ASP A 49 7.04 59.35 -33.16
C ASP A 49 7.70 58.46 -32.08
N ASP A 50 7.15 57.27 -31.82
CA ASP A 50 7.80 56.29 -30.95
C ASP A 50 8.98 55.63 -31.70
N PRO A 51 10.25 55.82 -31.27
CA PRO A 51 11.41 55.16 -31.87
C PRO A 51 11.38 53.63 -31.75
N PHE A 52 10.38 53.04 -31.07
CA PHE A 52 10.18 51.60 -30.91
C PHE A 52 9.05 51.00 -31.77
N CYS A 53 8.27 51.80 -32.50
CA CYS A 53 7.18 51.30 -33.35
C CYS A 53 7.49 51.42 -34.85
N TRP A 54 8.11 50.37 -35.42
CA TRP A 54 8.16 50.20 -36.88
C TRP A 54 7.28 49.04 -37.32
N ASP A 55 6.21 49.39 -38.05
CA ASP A 55 5.16 48.49 -38.54
C ASP A 55 5.51 47.80 -39.87
N TYR A 56 6.75 47.92 -40.35
CA TYR A 56 7.21 47.24 -41.57
C TYR A 56 8.60 46.64 -41.36
N CYS A 57 8.68 45.33 -41.16
CA CYS A 57 9.92 44.56 -41.29
C CYS A 57 9.58 43.17 -41.86
N GLU A 58 10.04 42.91 -43.08
CA GLU A 58 10.04 41.60 -43.72
C GLU A 58 11.03 40.65 -42.99
N GLY A 59 10.61 40.04 -41.88
CA GLY A 59 11.27 38.85 -41.33
C GLY A 59 12.43 39.03 -40.34
N THR A 60 12.58 40.17 -39.66
CA THR A 60 13.63 40.39 -38.65
C THR A 60 13.08 40.62 -37.23
N CYS A 61 13.72 40.03 -36.20
CA CYS A 61 13.34 40.16 -34.78
C CYS A 61 14.57 40.68 -33.95
N PRO A 62 14.43 41.68 -33.05
CA PRO A 62 15.57 42.25 -32.29
C PRO A 62 15.98 41.42 -31.06
N VAL A 63 17.26 41.50 -30.66
CA VAL A 63 17.82 40.87 -29.44
C VAL A 63 18.48 41.94 -28.55
N CYS A 64 18.30 41.88 -27.23
CA CYS A 64 18.99 42.77 -26.30
C CYS A 64 20.39 42.25 -25.96
N ASP A 65 21.40 43.11 -26.07
CA ASP A 65 22.77 42.82 -25.63
C ASP A 65 22.96 43.31 -24.19
N ALA A 66 23.13 42.37 -23.26
CA ALA A 66 23.16 42.64 -21.83
C ALA A 66 24.40 43.42 -21.37
N ASP A 67 25.49 43.39 -22.13
CA ASP A 67 26.74 44.08 -21.78
C ASP A 67 26.74 45.56 -22.19
N LEU A 68 25.90 45.93 -23.17
CA LEU A 68 25.84 47.27 -23.74
C LEU A 68 24.67 48.12 -23.24
N GLY A 69 23.67 47.51 -22.58
CA GLY A 69 22.49 48.23 -22.10
C GLY A 69 21.64 48.87 -23.21
N MET A 70 21.80 48.41 -24.46
CA MET A 70 21.10 48.91 -25.64
C MET A 70 20.48 47.74 -26.43
N VAL A 71 19.38 47.99 -27.14
CA VAL A 71 18.81 47.03 -28.09
C VAL A 71 19.73 46.96 -29.30
N VAL A 72 20.40 45.84 -29.51
CA VAL A 72 21.25 45.61 -30.68
C VAL A 72 20.49 44.71 -31.65
N CYS A 73 19.85 45.29 -32.65
CA CYS A 73 19.21 44.53 -33.72
C CYS A 73 20.29 43.78 -34.52
N LYS A 74 20.39 42.46 -34.31
CA LYS A 74 21.14 41.56 -35.18
C LYS A 74 20.15 40.93 -36.16
N GLU A 75 20.56 40.75 -37.41
CA GLU A 75 19.77 39.96 -38.36
C GLU A 75 19.67 38.52 -37.83
N ALA A 76 18.46 38.15 -37.42
CA ALA A 76 18.11 36.80 -36.99
C ALA A 76 16.77 36.43 -37.64
N GLY A 77 16.80 35.45 -38.55
CA GLY A 77 15.61 34.83 -39.11
C GLY A 77 15.18 33.63 -38.25
N CYS A 78 13.89 33.35 -38.23
CA CYS A 78 13.39 32.11 -37.62
C CYS A 78 13.81 30.89 -38.44
N LYS A 79 13.94 29.73 -37.78
CA LYS A 79 14.33 28.49 -38.46
C LYS A 79 13.25 28.07 -39.46
N SER A 80 13.60 27.15 -40.36
CA SER A 80 12.60 26.46 -41.18
C SER A 80 11.55 25.81 -40.26
N GLY A 81 10.27 25.96 -40.60
CA GLY A 81 9.16 25.53 -39.75
C GLY A 81 8.67 26.57 -38.73
N GLU A 82 9.40 27.65 -38.46
CA GLU A 82 9.00 28.70 -37.51
C GLU A 82 8.50 29.99 -38.21
N ARG A 83 7.74 30.80 -37.48
CA ARG A 83 7.37 32.16 -37.85
C ARG A 83 7.69 33.12 -36.71
N CYS A 84 8.09 34.35 -37.02
CA CYS A 84 8.22 35.39 -35.99
C CYS A 84 6.80 35.80 -35.56
N ALA A 85 6.50 35.69 -34.28
CA ALA A 85 5.24 36.10 -33.69
C ALA A 85 5.51 36.92 -32.42
N VAL A 86 4.61 37.85 -32.12
CA VAL A 86 4.66 38.60 -30.86
C VAL A 86 4.01 37.74 -29.78
N VAL A 87 4.81 37.29 -28.83
CA VAL A 87 4.35 36.55 -27.65
C VAL A 87 4.72 37.37 -26.43
N LYS A 88 3.70 37.79 -25.66
CA LYS A 88 3.85 38.70 -24.50
C LYS A 88 4.54 40.03 -24.82
N GLY A 89 4.27 40.61 -25.99
CA GLY A 89 4.89 41.89 -26.41
C GLY A 89 6.34 41.76 -26.89
N VAL A 90 6.92 40.56 -26.90
CA VAL A 90 8.26 40.28 -27.42
C VAL A 90 8.15 39.47 -28.71
N ARG A 91 8.90 39.87 -29.75
CA ARG A 91 9.00 39.10 -31.00
C ARG A 91 9.87 37.86 -30.78
N GLN A 92 9.31 36.68 -30.95
CA GLN A 92 10.03 35.40 -30.86
C GLN A 92 9.65 34.47 -32.01
N CYS A 93 10.51 33.50 -32.29
CA CYS A 93 10.22 32.46 -33.26
C CYS A 93 9.32 31.39 -32.62
N VAL A 94 8.18 31.13 -33.24
CA VAL A 94 7.22 30.10 -32.82
C VAL A 94 6.98 29.12 -33.96
N ALA A 95 6.69 27.87 -33.66
CA ALA A 95 6.30 26.88 -34.65
C ALA A 95 5.14 27.37 -35.52
N LYS A 96 5.21 27.18 -36.85
CA LYS A 96 4.11 27.53 -37.78
C LYS A 96 2.89 26.63 -37.53
N SER A 97 3.12 25.37 -37.21
CA SER A 97 2.11 24.35 -36.93
C SER A 97 2.64 23.31 -35.94
N ARG A 98 1.74 22.48 -35.42
CA ARG A 98 2.09 21.34 -34.55
C ARG A 98 1.42 20.08 -35.08
N SER A 99 2.14 18.98 -35.06
CA SER A 99 1.63 17.65 -35.38
C SER A 99 1.31 16.90 -34.10
N VAL A 100 0.34 15.99 -34.16
CA VAL A 100 -0.20 15.32 -32.98
C VAL A 100 -0.19 13.83 -33.22
N CYS A 101 0.51 13.10 -32.36
CA CYS A 101 0.44 11.66 -32.29
C CYS A 101 -0.35 11.24 -31.05
N VAL A 102 -1.18 10.22 -31.18
CA VAL A 102 -2.03 9.71 -30.11
C VAL A 102 -1.88 8.20 -30.01
N ALA A 103 -1.79 7.70 -28.79
CA ALA A 103 -1.96 6.28 -28.43
C ALA A 103 -3.12 6.19 -27.44
N THR A 104 -4.16 5.41 -27.75
CA THR A 104 -5.40 5.32 -26.97
C THR A 104 -5.90 3.89 -26.85
N GLY A 105 -6.56 3.56 -25.75
CA GLY A 105 -7.36 2.32 -25.68
C GLY A 105 -6.51 1.05 -25.87
N ASP A 106 -7.02 0.12 -26.69
CA ASP A 106 -6.48 -1.21 -26.94
C ASP A 106 -5.56 -1.36 -28.19
N PRO A 107 -4.29 -1.05 -28.02
CA PRO A 107 -3.73 0.25 -28.36
C PRO A 107 -4.00 0.60 -29.84
N HIS A 108 -4.86 1.59 -30.02
CA HIS A 108 -5.04 2.34 -31.26
C HIS A 108 -4.01 3.46 -31.32
N TYR A 109 -3.29 3.54 -32.43
CA TYR A 109 -2.31 4.60 -32.69
C TYR A 109 -2.77 5.47 -33.85
N THR A 110 -2.49 6.77 -33.74
CA THR A 110 -2.54 7.71 -34.86
C THR A 110 -1.20 8.43 -34.92
N THR A 111 -0.50 8.29 -36.04
CA THR A 111 0.81 8.91 -36.29
C THR A 111 0.69 10.43 -36.41
N PHE A 112 1.82 11.14 -36.44
CA PHE A 112 1.85 12.59 -36.63
C PHE A 112 1.20 13.05 -37.94
N ASP A 113 1.22 12.21 -38.97
CA ASP A 113 0.68 12.49 -40.30
C ASP A 113 -0.71 11.88 -40.52
N GLY A 114 -1.31 11.30 -39.47
CA GLY A 114 -2.70 10.86 -39.44
C GLY A 114 -2.93 9.40 -39.85
N ARG A 115 -1.88 8.59 -40.01
CA ARG A 115 -2.02 7.15 -40.26
C ARG A 115 -2.48 6.45 -39.00
N ARG A 116 -3.61 5.73 -39.09
CA ARG A 116 -4.18 4.94 -37.99
C ARG A 116 -3.80 3.47 -38.13
N TYR A 117 -3.51 2.83 -37.00
CA TYR A 117 -3.24 1.40 -36.92
C TYR A 117 -3.39 0.88 -35.49
N ASP A 118 -3.56 -0.43 -35.36
CA ASP A 118 -3.76 -1.10 -34.09
C ASP A 118 -2.57 -2.02 -33.81
N PHE A 119 -2.03 -1.97 -32.60
CA PHE A 119 -0.91 -2.83 -32.23
C PHE A 119 -0.94 -3.23 -30.77
N MET A 120 -1.12 -4.53 -30.51
CA MET A 120 -1.42 -5.09 -29.18
C MET A 120 -0.19 -5.46 -28.33
N GLY A 121 1.01 -5.05 -28.70
CA GLY A 121 2.22 -5.39 -27.93
C GLY A 121 2.20 -4.84 -26.50
N THR A 122 2.65 -5.63 -25.50
CA THR A 122 2.68 -5.26 -24.06
C THR A 122 4.09 -5.00 -23.52
N CYS A 123 5.02 -4.72 -24.41
CA CYS A 123 6.39 -4.41 -24.04
C CYS A 123 6.57 -2.88 -23.88
N VAL A 124 7.82 -2.44 -23.72
CA VAL A 124 8.14 -1.00 -23.78
C VAL A 124 8.50 -0.64 -25.21
N TYR A 125 7.82 0.35 -25.77
CA TYR A 125 8.00 0.79 -27.15
C TYR A 125 8.40 2.27 -27.21
N ARG A 126 9.22 2.62 -28.21
CA ARG A 126 9.51 4.02 -28.54
C ARG A 126 8.32 4.63 -29.27
N LEU A 127 7.59 5.50 -28.59
CA LEU A 127 6.45 6.20 -29.18
C LEU A 127 6.94 7.27 -30.16
N ALA A 128 7.82 8.17 -29.71
CA ALA A 128 8.45 9.20 -30.55
C ALA A 128 9.78 9.64 -29.95
N GLY A 129 10.73 10.10 -30.76
CA GLY A 129 11.91 10.78 -30.26
C GLY A 129 12.79 11.30 -31.38
N LEU A 130 13.77 12.13 -31.06
CA LEU A 130 14.73 12.64 -32.04
C LEU A 130 15.60 11.51 -32.61
N CYS A 131 15.74 11.46 -33.93
CA CYS A 131 16.56 10.49 -34.68
C CYS A 131 17.53 11.15 -35.67
N SER A 132 17.43 12.47 -35.82
CA SER A 132 18.38 13.29 -36.56
C SER A 132 19.59 13.66 -35.71
N ASP A 133 20.73 13.80 -36.35
CA ASP A 133 21.96 14.34 -35.76
C ASP A 133 22.02 15.88 -35.80
N ASP A 134 20.90 16.56 -36.14
CA ASP A 134 20.82 18.02 -36.17
C ASP A 134 21.12 18.62 -34.78
N PRO A 135 22.27 19.32 -34.62
CA PRO A 135 22.68 19.86 -33.32
C PRO A 135 21.83 21.05 -32.86
N THR A 136 20.93 21.56 -33.72
CA THR A 136 20.03 22.66 -33.41
C THR A 136 18.71 22.21 -32.76
N LEU A 137 18.46 20.90 -32.73
CA LEU A 137 17.31 20.27 -32.10
C LEU A 137 17.71 19.69 -30.73
N VAL A 138 16.81 19.81 -29.75
CA VAL A 138 17.01 19.21 -28.42
C VAL A 138 16.64 17.72 -28.47
N PRO A 139 17.54 16.80 -28.08
CA PRO A 139 17.23 15.37 -28.02
C PRO A 139 16.19 15.05 -26.95
N PHE A 140 15.21 14.24 -27.32
CA PHE A 140 14.20 13.69 -26.42
C PHE A 140 13.76 12.30 -26.90
N THR A 141 13.30 11.47 -25.96
CA THR A 141 12.67 10.18 -26.25
C THR A 141 11.43 10.00 -25.39
N VAL A 142 10.31 9.67 -26.02
CA VAL A 142 9.05 9.27 -25.39
C VAL A 142 8.87 7.78 -25.60
N THR A 143 8.72 7.04 -24.50
CA THR A 143 8.38 5.61 -24.52
C THR A 143 7.02 5.38 -23.86
N VAL A 144 6.32 4.36 -24.32
CA VAL A 144 5.09 3.85 -23.71
C VAL A 144 5.31 2.41 -23.26
N GLU A 145 4.80 2.08 -22.08
CA GLU A 145 4.69 0.70 -21.63
C GLU A 145 3.22 0.30 -21.65
N ASN A 146 2.91 -0.76 -22.40
CA ASN A 146 1.56 -1.29 -22.51
C ASN A 146 1.41 -2.53 -21.63
N ASN A 147 0.20 -2.82 -21.14
CA ASN A 147 -0.07 -4.08 -20.44
C ASN A 147 -1.51 -4.56 -20.67
N ASN A 148 -1.76 -5.84 -20.41
CA ASN A 148 -3.09 -6.43 -20.43
C ASN A 148 -3.85 -6.08 -19.14
N ARG A 149 -5.17 -5.92 -19.22
CA ARG A 149 -6.07 -5.58 -18.09
C ARG A 149 -7.24 -6.55 -18.00
N GLY A 150 -7.05 -7.77 -17.50
CA GLY A 150 -8.15 -8.77 -17.56
C GLY A 150 -7.92 -9.87 -18.56
N SER A 151 -7.45 -9.43 -19.72
CA SER A 151 -7.61 -10.14 -20.97
C SER A 151 -6.35 -9.98 -21.80
N ARG A 152 -5.84 -11.09 -22.34
CA ARG A 152 -4.73 -11.08 -23.31
C ARG A 152 -5.18 -10.69 -24.72
N VAL A 153 -6.44 -10.33 -24.90
CA VAL A 153 -6.99 -9.92 -26.21
C VAL A 153 -6.58 -8.49 -26.56
N VAL A 154 -6.27 -7.66 -25.55
CA VAL A 154 -6.05 -6.21 -25.67
C VAL A 154 -4.99 -5.72 -24.71
N SER A 155 -4.25 -4.67 -25.09
CA SER A 155 -3.26 -4.03 -24.22
C SER A 155 -3.46 -2.51 -24.13
N TYR A 156 -3.09 -1.90 -23.02
CA TYR A 156 -3.30 -0.47 -22.76
C TYR A 156 -2.02 0.18 -22.29
N THR A 157 -1.78 1.44 -22.69
CA THR A 157 -0.68 2.24 -22.15
C THR A 157 -0.89 2.48 -20.66
N LYS A 158 -0.04 1.87 -19.82
CA LYS A 158 -0.06 2.06 -18.36
C LYS A 158 0.94 3.09 -17.87
N GLU A 159 1.96 3.40 -18.67
CA GLU A 159 3.02 4.35 -18.33
C GLU A 159 3.56 5.05 -19.56
N VAL A 160 3.75 6.37 -19.45
CA VAL A 160 4.37 7.23 -20.47
C VAL A 160 5.61 7.87 -19.86
N THR A 161 6.76 7.65 -20.49
CA THR A 161 8.06 8.15 -19.99
C THR A 161 8.71 9.08 -21.01
N LEU A 162 9.04 10.30 -20.59
CA LEU A 162 9.86 11.25 -21.33
C LEU A 162 11.29 11.26 -20.75
N THR A 163 12.27 10.95 -21.60
CA THR A 163 13.69 11.16 -21.30
C THR A 163 14.17 12.41 -22.03
N VAL A 164 14.57 13.44 -21.28
CA VAL A 164 15.03 14.74 -21.81
C VAL A 164 15.93 15.41 -20.77
N TYR A 165 16.92 16.20 -21.19
CA TYR A 165 17.83 16.92 -20.28
C TYR A 165 18.53 16.06 -19.21
N ASN A 166 18.84 14.80 -19.56
CA ASN A 166 19.39 13.80 -18.62
C ASN A 166 18.46 13.54 -17.41
N MET A 167 17.16 13.72 -17.62
CA MET A 167 16.09 13.40 -16.67
C MET A 167 15.15 12.37 -17.31
N THR A 168 14.65 11.47 -16.48
CA THR A 168 13.57 10.54 -16.82
C THR A 168 12.32 10.95 -16.05
N LEU A 169 11.28 11.32 -16.79
CA LEU A 169 10.00 11.81 -16.29
C LEU A 169 8.91 10.82 -16.68
N SER A 170 8.26 10.19 -15.69
CA SER A 170 7.23 9.19 -15.94
C SER A 170 5.88 9.59 -15.32
N LEU A 171 4.82 9.47 -16.13
CA LEU A 171 3.41 9.54 -15.73
C LEU A 171 2.86 8.11 -15.85
N SER A 172 2.37 7.55 -14.75
CA SER A 172 1.91 6.16 -14.73
C SER A 172 0.58 5.98 -14.02
N GLN A 173 -0.16 4.95 -14.43
CA GLN A 173 -1.38 4.50 -13.77
C GLN A 173 -1.09 4.02 -12.33
N ALA A 174 0.16 3.72 -11.98
CA ALA A 174 0.57 3.37 -10.62
C ALA A 174 0.58 4.51 -9.63
N HIS A 175 0.85 5.71 -10.11
CA HIS A 175 0.94 6.87 -9.27
C HIS A 175 0.14 8.00 -9.93
N PRO A 176 -1.20 7.85 -10.05
CA PRO A 176 -2.02 8.85 -10.73
C PRO A 176 -1.86 10.22 -10.06
N LYS A 177 -1.79 11.28 -10.87
CA LYS A 177 -1.58 12.68 -10.44
C LYS A 177 -0.23 12.95 -9.75
N LYS A 178 0.71 12.00 -9.78
CA LYS A 178 2.11 12.18 -9.36
C LYS A 178 3.03 12.02 -10.56
N LEU A 179 4.21 12.63 -10.46
CA LEU A 179 5.27 12.51 -11.46
C LEU A 179 6.42 11.71 -10.85
N LYS A 180 6.99 10.76 -11.58
CA LYS A 180 8.23 10.08 -11.19
C LYS A 180 9.41 10.71 -11.91
N VAL A 181 10.29 11.38 -11.16
CA VAL A 181 11.49 12.07 -11.66
C VAL A 181 12.73 11.31 -11.23
N ASN A 182 13.46 10.71 -12.17
CA ASN A 182 14.67 9.91 -11.90
C ASN A 182 14.45 8.86 -10.79
N GLY A 183 13.27 8.22 -10.79
CA GLY A 183 12.87 7.25 -9.78
C GLY A 183 12.11 7.82 -8.58
N ILE A 184 12.16 9.12 -8.31
CA ILE A 184 11.54 9.77 -7.14
C ILE A 184 10.12 10.25 -7.47
N LEU A 185 9.14 9.93 -6.64
CA LEU A 185 7.78 10.44 -6.76
C LEU A 185 7.69 11.86 -6.24
N VAL A 186 7.16 12.76 -7.06
CA VAL A 186 6.93 14.17 -6.73
C VAL A 186 5.48 14.55 -6.96
N ASP A 187 4.96 15.44 -6.13
CA ASP A 187 3.63 16.02 -6.34
C ASP A 187 3.67 17.07 -7.46
N LEU A 188 2.57 17.15 -8.20
CA LEU A 188 2.37 18.17 -9.22
C LEU A 188 1.87 19.48 -8.59
N PRO A 189 2.22 20.65 -9.15
CA PRO A 189 3.05 20.85 -10.34
C PRO A 189 4.57 20.80 -10.06
N PHE A 190 5.35 20.35 -11.04
CA PHE A 190 6.82 20.28 -11.00
C PHE A 190 7.45 21.22 -12.03
N SER A 191 8.61 21.80 -11.76
CA SER A 191 9.36 22.57 -12.75
C SER A 191 10.86 22.41 -12.58
N HIS A 192 11.58 22.40 -13.69
CA HIS A 192 13.04 22.38 -13.71
C HIS A 192 13.56 23.64 -14.42
N GLY A 193 13.76 24.71 -13.63
CA GLY A 193 14.05 26.04 -14.16
C GLY A 193 12.99 26.49 -15.17
N ASN A 194 13.45 27.04 -16.30
CA ASN A 194 12.61 27.38 -17.45
C ASN A 194 12.58 26.28 -18.52
N LYS A 195 13.25 25.13 -18.30
CA LYS A 195 13.43 24.07 -19.32
C LYS A 195 12.20 23.20 -19.49
N LEU A 196 11.47 22.93 -18.40
CA LEU A 196 10.23 22.17 -18.45
C LEU A 196 9.32 22.47 -17.26
N HIS A 197 8.03 22.31 -17.52
CA HIS A 197 6.95 22.46 -16.55
C HIS A 197 6.01 21.26 -16.65
N VAL A 198 5.65 20.70 -15.51
CA VAL A 198 4.71 19.58 -15.42
C VAL A 198 3.53 19.99 -14.55
N TYR A 199 2.32 19.82 -15.07
CA TYR A 199 1.10 20.31 -14.44
C TYR A 199 -0.10 19.41 -14.73
N LEU A 200 -1.16 19.60 -13.93
CA LEU A 200 -2.47 18.98 -14.15
C LEU A 200 -3.35 19.94 -14.95
N SER A 201 -4.06 19.39 -15.94
CA SER A 201 -5.12 20.09 -16.67
C SER A 201 -6.28 19.15 -16.93
N GLY A 202 -7.46 19.48 -16.37
CA GLY A 202 -8.59 18.56 -16.34
C GLY A 202 -8.24 17.23 -15.65
N PHE A 203 -8.51 16.11 -16.31
CA PHE A 203 -8.14 14.78 -15.83
C PHE A 203 -6.71 14.32 -16.22
N HIS A 204 -5.94 15.15 -16.93
CA HIS A 204 -4.67 14.73 -17.52
C HIS A 204 -3.44 15.37 -16.85
N GLY A 205 -2.32 14.65 -16.87
CA GLY A 205 -0.99 15.20 -16.62
C GLY A 205 -0.35 15.71 -17.92
N PHE A 206 0.34 16.84 -17.85
CA PHE A 206 1.06 17.44 -18.98
C PHE A 206 2.51 17.67 -18.60
N ILE A 207 3.44 17.24 -19.45
CA ILE A 207 4.86 17.61 -19.42
C ILE A 207 5.12 18.51 -20.62
N LYS A 208 5.45 19.77 -20.38
CA LYS A 208 5.81 20.74 -21.41
C LYS A 208 7.27 21.11 -21.31
N THR A 209 7.97 21.08 -22.45
CA THR A 209 9.36 21.55 -22.59
C THR A 209 9.43 22.98 -23.11
N ASP A 210 10.60 23.61 -22.97
CA ASP A 210 10.93 24.94 -23.51
C ASP A 210 11.08 24.99 -25.03
N PHE A 211 11.28 23.84 -25.68
CA PHE A 211 11.26 23.67 -27.13
C PHE A 211 9.89 23.18 -27.65
N ASP A 212 8.83 23.36 -26.87
CA ASP A 212 7.43 23.16 -27.26
C ASP A 212 7.00 21.72 -27.61
N VAL A 213 7.79 20.70 -27.25
CA VAL A 213 7.30 19.31 -27.17
C VAL A 213 6.46 19.15 -25.91
N ILE A 214 5.25 18.60 -26.08
CA ILE A 214 4.29 18.37 -25.00
C ILE A 214 3.91 16.89 -24.99
N VAL A 215 4.01 16.27 -23.82
CA VAL A 215 3.57 14.88 -23.56
C VAL A 215 2.43 14.92 -22.56
N THR A 216 1.34 14.20 -22.82
CA THR A 216 0.22 14.11 -21.89
C THR A 216 -0.28 12.69 -21.72
N PHE A 217 -0.77 12.39 -20.51
CA PHE A 217 -1.34 11.10 -20.13
C PHE A 217 -2.56 11.31 -19.23
N ASP A 218 -3.62 10.52 -19.42
CA ASP A 218 -4.87 10.56 -18.64
C ASP A 218 -4.86 9.66 -17.40
N TRP A 219 -3.71 9.08 -17.06
CA TRP A 219 -3.55 8.10 -15.98
C TRP A 219 -4.23 6.76 -16.23
N TYR A 220 -4.78 6.56 -17.43
CA TYR A 220 -5.56 5.40 -17.80
C TYR A 220 -5.00 4.73 -19.04
N SER A 221 -5.28 5.26 -20.24
CA SER A 221 -4.89 4.65 -21.52
C SER A 221 -4.66 5.66 -22.65
N TYR A 222 -4.87 6.96 -22.42
CA TYR A 222 -4.73 8.00 -23.43
C TYR A 222 -3.40 8.72 -23.26
N ALA A 223 -2.48 8.48 -24.19
CA ALA A 223 -1.21 9.18 -24.30
C ALA A 223 -1.16 10.02 -25.58
N ARG A 224 -0.61 11.24 -25.50
CA ARG A 224 -0.46 12.11 -26.67
C ARG A 224 0.88 12.83 -26.66
N VAL A 225 1.51 12.89 -27.84
CA VAL A 225 2.72 13.67 -28.11
C VAL A 225 2.35 14.78 -29.08
N ILE A 226 2.60 16.02 -28.69
CA ILE A 226 2.44 17.20 -29.54
C ILE A 226 3.83 17.66 -29.94
N LEU A 227 4.09 17.67 -31.24
CA LEU A 227 5.39 17.93 -31.82
C LEU A 227 5.35 19.26 -32.60
N PRO A 228 6.23 20.23 -32.34
CA PRO A 228 6.36 21.39 -33.20
C PRO A 228 6.97 20.97 -34.54
N ASN A 229 6.49 21.57 -35.62
CA ASN A 229 6.94 21.25 -36.97
C ASN A 229 8.43 21.55 -37.26
N THR A 230 9.15 22.18 -36.34
CA THR A 230 10.62 22.28 -36.36
C THR A 230 11.32 20.93 -36.27
N TYR A 231 10.63 19.90 -35.77
CA TYR A 231 11.12 18.52 -35.68
C TYR A 231 10.59 17.62 -36.83
N SER A 232 9.91 18.20 -37.82
CA SER A 232 9.45 17.47 -39.01
C SER A 232 10.63 16.77 -39.70
N GLU A 233 10.43 15.51 -40.11
CA GLU A 233 11.46 14.62 -40.69
C GLU A 233 12.62 14.25 -39.75
N ALA A 234 12.69 14.81 -38.53
CA ALA A 234 13.79 14.58 -37.58
C ALA A 234 13.46 13.55 -36.49
N VAL A 235 12.21 13.11 -36.41
CA VAL A 235 11.71 12.17 -35.39
C VAL A 235 11.50 10.78 -35.97
N CYS A 236 11.52 9.78 -35.09
CA CYS A 236 11.13 8.42 -35.43
C CYS A 236 10.57 7.67 -34.22
N GLY A 237 9.81 6.60 -34.49
CA GLY A 237 9.10 5.79 -33.51
C GLY A 237 7.75 5.34 -34.07
N LEU A 238 6.90 4.81 -33.18
CA LEU A 238 5.51 4.45 -33.49
C LEU A 238 4.68 5.61 -34.05
N CYS A 239 5.02 6.86 -33.72
CA CYS A 239 4.35 8.04 -34.24
C CYS A 239 4.76 8.46 -35.67
N GLY A 240 5.64 7.71 -36.34
CA GLY A 240 6.12 8.07 -37.68
C GLY A 240 7.18 9.17 -37.68
N ASN A 241 7.36 9.82 -38.83
CA ASN A 241 8.43 10.81 -39.06
C ASN A 241 7.96 12.27 -39.14
N ALA A 242 6.65 12.51 -39.12
CA ALA A 242 6.02 13.84 -39.13
C ALA A 242 6.37 14.69 -40.38
N ASN A 243 6.49 14.08 -41.55
CA ASN A 243 6.83 14.76 -42.80
C ASN A 243 5.59 15.20 -43.61
N GLY A 244 4.38 14.88 -43.11
CA GLY A 244 3.11 15.16 -43.76
C GLY A 244 2.64 14.08 -44.74
N ASN A 245 3.34 12.94 -44.84
CA ASN A 245 3.03 11.83 -45.73
C ASN A 245 2.72 10.55 -44.92
N PRO A 246 1.44 10.21 -44.69
CA PRO A 246 1.08 9.03 -43.92
C PRO A 246 1.56 7.70 -44.55
N ASP A 247 1.82 7.67 -45.85
CA ASP A 247 2.18 6.43 -46.54
C ASP A 247 3.57 5.89 -46.15
N ASP A 248 4.47 6.74 -45.64
CA ASP A 248 5.84 6.38 -45.25
C ASP A 248 6.09 6.27 -43.74
N ASP A 249 5.04 6.43 -42.92
CA ASP A 249 5.15 6.35 -41.46
C ASP A 249 5.57 4.96 -40.95
N PHE A 250 5.33 3.91 -41.72
CA PHE A 250 5.64 2.52 -41.35
C PHE A 250 7.08 2.13 -41.71
N ASN A 251 8.05 2.90 -41.20
CA ASN A 251 9.45 2.55 -41.28
C ASN A 251 9.89 1.80 -40.01
N LEU A 252 10.57 0.68 -40.22
CA LEU A 252 11.21 -0.09 -39.16
C LEU A 252 12.32 0.73 -38.48
N SER A 253 12.75 0.30 -37.29
CA SER A 253 13.85 0.95 -36.57
C SER A 253 15.20 0.99 -37.32
N ASN A 254 15.35 0.20 -38.38
CA ASN A 254 16.50 0.21 -39.29
C ASN A 254 16.31 1.09 -40.56
N GLY A 255 15.18 1.80 -40.66
CA GLY A 255 14.83 2.70 -41.77
C GLY A 255 14.26 2.02 -43.02
N GLN A 256 14.03 0.70 -43.01
CA GLN A 256 13.34 0.02 -44.11
C GLN A 256 11.82 0.09 -43.96
N PRO A 257 11.04 0.09 -45.07
CA PRO A 257 9.58 -0.01 -44.99
C PRO A 257 9.14 -1.34 -44.38
N ALA A 258 8.14 -1.31 -43.50
CA ALA A 258 7.53 -2.50 -42.92
C ALA A 258 6.50 -3.15 -43.87
N THR A 259 6.30 -4.46 -43.72
CA THR A 259 5.28 -5.21 -44.48
C THR A 259 3.88 -5.08 -43.92
N ASP A 260 3.77 -4.90 -42.60
CA ASP A 260 2.53 -4.81 -41.84
C ASP A 260 2.76 -4.04 -40.52
N GLU A 261 1.68 -3.65 -39.86
CA GLU A 261 1.67 -2.87 -38.63
C GLU A 261 2.32 -3.59 -37.44
N ILE A 262 2.27 -4.93 -37.40
CA ILE A 262 2.86 -5.71 -36.30
C ILE A 262 4.37 -5.70 -36.42
N GLN A 263 4.90 -5.97 -37.62
CA GLN A 263 6.33 -5.90 -37.90
C GLN A 263 6.86 -4.48 -37.66
N PHE A 264 6.13 -3.46 -38.12
CA PHE A 264 6.45 -2.06 -37.86
C PHE A 264 6.63 -1.81 -36.37
N ALA A 265 5.58 -2.09 -35.58
CA ALA A 265 5.56 -1.69 -34.18
C ALA A 265 6.50 -2.53 -33.29
N ASP A 266 6.64 -3.84 -33.55
CA ASP A 266 7.58 -4.69 -32.81
C ASP A 266 9.04 -4.27 -33.05
N SER A 267 9.37 -3.74 -34.24
CA SER A 267 10.72 -3.22 -34.52
C SER A 267 11.11 -2.03 -33.64
N TRP A 268 10.13 -1.34 -33.04
CA TRP A 268 10.32 -0.20 -32.14
C TRP A 268 10.31 -0.58 -30.66
N LYS A 269 10.35 -1.88 -30.34
CA LYS A 269 10.51 -2.38 -28.97
C LYS A 269 11.88 -2.00 -28.41
N VAL A 270 11.90 -1.45 -27.19
CA VAL A 270 13.12 -1.02 -26.50
C VAL A 270 13.43 -1.80 -25.23
N ALA A 271 12.44 -2.47 -24.62
CA ALA A 271 12.67 -3.36 -23.47
C ALA A 271 11.55 -4.41 -23.31
N ASP A 272 11.93 -5.58 -22.79
CA ASP A 272 10.99 -6.62 -22.35
C ASP A 272 10.62 -6.44 -20.87
N VAL A 273 9.34 -6.60 -20.54
CA VAL A 273 8.79 -6.55 -19.18
C VAL A 273 8.06 -7.87 -18.86
N PRO A 274 7.81 -8.22 -17.57
CA PRO A 274 7.04 -9.42 -17.25
C PRO A 274 5.69 -9.44 -17.97
N GLY A 275 5.40 -10.50 -18.73
CA GLY A 275 4.19 -10.58 -19.57
C GLY A 275 4.29 -9.90 -20.95
N CYS A 276 5.49 -9.46 -21.36
CA CYS A 276 5.75 -8.92 -22.70
C CYS A 276 5.54 -9.98 -23.78
N TRP A 277 4.79 -9.59 -24.82
CA TRP A 277 4.59 -10.34 -26.05
C TRP A 277 4.43 -9.33 -27.21
N ALA A 278 4.82 -9.74 -28.42
CA ALA A 278 4.85 -8.89 -29.62
C ALA A 278 3.45 -8.60 -30.23
N GLY A 279 2.37 -8.92 -29.49
CA GLY A 279 0.99 -8.84 -29.96
C GLY A 279 0.42 -10.18 -30.42
N CYS A 280 -0.84 -10.17 -30.84
CA CYS A 280 -1.61 -11.37 -31.13
C CYS A 280 -1.27 -11.99 -32.49
N THR A 281 -0.72 -13.21 -32.48
CA THR A 281 -0.29 -13.93 -33.68
C THR A 281 -1.28 -15.01 -34.15
N GLU A 282 -2.14 -15.55 -33.27
CA GLU A 282 -3.15 -16.58 -33.60
C GLU A 282 -4.42 -16.40 -32.73
N ASP A 283 -5.62 -16.61 -33.31
CA ASP A 283 -6.94 -16.57 -32.63
C ASP A 283 -7.28 -15.27 -31.86
N CYS A 284 -6.91 -14.12 -32.43
CA CYS A 284 -7.33 -12.81 -31.90
C CYS A 284 -8.85 -12.71 -31.97
N LYS A 285 -9.51 -12.56 -30.82
CA LYS A 285 -10.94 -12.30 -30.77
C LYS A 285 -11.22 -10.93 -31.39
N VAL A 286 -11.60 -10.93 -32.66
CA VAL A 286 -12.13 -9.75 -33.34
C VAL A 286 -13.61 -9.66 -33.04
N CYS A 287 -14.05 -8.55 -32.46
CA CYS A 287 -15.47 -8.28 -32.29
C CYS A 287 -16.17 -8.20 -33.65
N THR A 288 -17.14 -9.08 -33.87
CA THR A 288 -17.91 -9.12 -35.12
C THR A 288 -18.82 -7.91 -35.21
N GLU A 289 -19.19 -7.50 -36.43
CA GLU A 289 -20.16 -6.40 -36.62
C GLU A 289 -21.53 -6.67 -35.99
N ALA A 290 -21.89 -7.95 -35.81
CA ALA A 290 -23.10 -8.35 -35.11
C ALA A 290 -23.03 -8.00 -33.60
N GLU A 291 -21.88 -8.23 -32.97
CA GLU A 291 -21.65 -7.93 -31.55
C GLU A 291 -21.54 -6.42 -31.30
N LYS A 292 -20.79 -5.69 -32.16
CA LYS A 292 -20.68 -4.22 -32.09
C LYS A 292 -22.03 -3.51 -32.20
N ARG A 293 -23.01 -4.10 -32.89
CA ARG A 293 -24.34 -3.49 -33.12
C ARG A 293 -25.06 -3.14 -31.81
N ALA A 294 -24.83 -3.89 -30.72
CA ALA A 294 -25.43 -3.62 -29.42
C ALA A 294 -24.97 -2.26 -28.80
N TYR A 295 -23.79 -1.78 -29.18
CA TYR A 295 -23.14 -0.61 -28.58
C TYR A 295 -23.22 0.66 -29.45
N ARG A 296 -23.86 0.59 -30.62
CA ARG A 296 -24.06 1.73 -31.53
C ARG A 296 -25.07 2.77 -31.01
N GLY A 297 -25.81 2.47 -29.94
CA GLY A 297 -26.82 3.35 -29.36
C GLY A 297 -26.24 4.45 -28.46
N ASN A 298 -27.03 5.48 -28.17
CA ASN A 298 -26.62 6.64 -27.35
C ASN A 298 -26.37 6.33 -25.87
N LYS A 299 -26.72 5.13 -25.40
CA LYS A 299 -26.36 4.63 -24.06
C LYS A 299 -24.92 4.10 -24.01
N HIS A 300 -24.23 4.09 -25.14
CA HIS A 300 -22.84 3.67 -25.32
C HIS A 300 -22.16 4.64 -26.31
N CYS A 301 -21.51 4.13 -27.36
CA CYS A 301 -20.69 4.90 -28.30
C CYS A 301 -21.48 5.86 -29.20
N GLY A 302 -22.77 5.62 -29.42
CA GLY A 302 -23.60 6.43 -30.35
C GLY A 302 -23.68 7.92 -29.99
N LEU A 303 -23.36 8.27 -28.74
CA LEU A 303 -23.32 9.66 -28.29
C LEU A 303 -22.29 10.51 -29.07
N LEU A 304 -21.17 9.90 -29.49
CA LEU A 304 -20.10 10.55 -30.27
C LEU A 304 -20.60 11.03 -31.65
N MET A 305 -21.46 10.25 -32.30
CA MET A 305 -21.94 10.53 -33.66
C MET A 305 -23.23 11.35 -33.71
N LYS A 306 -23.79 11.72 -32.55
CA LYS A 306 -25.11 12.35 -32.49
C LYS A 306 -25.06 13.78 -33.03
N LYS A 307 -25.66 14.01 -34.21
CA LYS A 307 -25.70 15.32 -34.89
C LYS A 307 -26.21 16.47 -34.00
N ASP A 308 -27.30 16.23 -33.27
CA ASP A 308 -27.83 17.17 -32.27
C ASP A 308 -27.44 16.74 -30.84
N GLY A 309 -26.18 16.38 -30.68
CA GLY A 309 -25.59 15.85 -29.45
C GLY A 309 -24.72 16.87 -28.69
N PRO A 310 -24.15 16.43 -27.55
CA PRO A 310 -23.29 17.29 -26.73
C PRO A 310 -22.01 17.74 -27.45
N PHE A 311 -21.54 16.94 -28.42
CA PHE A 311 -20.30 17.19 -29.15
C PHE A 311 -20.50 17.78 -30.55
N SER A 312 -21.74 18.15 -30.91
CA SER A 312 -22.09 18.71 -32.23
C SER A 312 -21.22 19.87 -32.70
N ALA A 313 -20.76 20.73 -31.77
CA ALA A 313 -19.86 21.84 -32.06
C ALA A 313 -18.43 21.39 -32.48
N CYS A 314 -18.08 20.14 -32.22
CA CYS A 314 -16.76 19.59 -32.48
C CYS A 314 -16.62 18.91 -33.84
N HIS A 315 -17.71 18.37 -34.38
CA HIS A 315 -17.67 17.46 -35.53
C HIS A 315 -17.09 18.08 -36.80
N SER A 316 -17.12 19.42 -36.94
CA SER A 316 -16.52 20.14 -38.07
C SER A 316 -15.00 20.29 -37.96
N THR A 317 -14.44 20.11 -36.76
CA THR A 317 -13.02 20.30 -36.47
C THR A 317 -12.33 18.96 -36.22
N ILE A 318 -12.98 18.05 -35.50
CA ILE A 318 -12.49 16.70 -35.22
C ILE A 318 -13.54 15.70 -35.69
N ASP A 319 -13.19 14.83 -36.64
CA ASP A 319 -14.07 13.77 -37.11
C ASP A 319 -14.35 12.78 -35.96
N PRO A 320 -15.63 12.57 -35.57
CA PRO A 320 -15.98 11.62 -34.52
C PRO A 320 -15.92 10.16 -34.97
N ALA A 321 -15.85 9.85 -36.27
CA ALA A 321 -15.95 8.48 -36.77
C ALA A 321 -14.83 7.55 -36.24
N PRO A 322 -13.55 7.93 -36.22
CA PRO A 322 -12.49 7.09 -35.65
C PRO A 322 -12.72 6.75 -34.17
N TYR A 323 -13.03 7.77 -33.36
CA TYR A 323 -13.34 7.61 -31.93
C TYR A 323 -14.57 6.74 -31.68
N PHE A 324 -15.55 6.81 -32.57
CA PHE A 324 -16.73 5.96 -32.51
C PHE A 324 -16.39 4.49 -32.78
N ASP A 325 -15.55 4.23 -33.77
CA ASP A 325 -15.10 2.88 -34.09
C ASP A 325 -14.21 2.28 -33.00
N ASP A 326 -13.28 3.08 -32.44
CA ASP A 326 -12.47 2.72 -31.25
C ASP A 326 -13.40 2.33 -30.10
N CYS A 327 -14.35 3.21 -29.76
CA CYS A 327 -15.30 2.96 -28.69
C CYS A 327 -16.11 1.66 -28.92
N LEU A 328 -16.57 1.39 -30.14
CA LEU A 328 -17.32 0.17 -30.44
C LEU A 328 -16.48 -1.09 -30.27
N PHE A 329 -15.20 -1.02 -30.65
CA PHE A 329 -14.26 -2.11 -30.54
C PHE A 329 -13.95 -2.39 -29.06
N ASP A 330 -13.46 -1.38 -28.34
CA ASP A 330 -13.21 -1.40 -26.89
C ASP A 330 -14.45 -1.92 -26.12
N THR A 331 -15.60 -1.27 -26.30
CA THR A 331 -16.82 -1.59 -25.56
C THR A 331 -17.29 -3.03 -25.82
N CYS A 332 -17.10 -3.54 -27.04
CA CYS A 332 -17.49 -4.90 -27.38
C CYS A 332 -16.63 -5.95 -26.68
N LEU A 333 -15.31 -5.74 -26.64
CA LEU A 333 -14.38 -6.64 -25.96
C LEU A 333 -14.65 -6.68 -24.44
N TYR A 334 -15.08 -5.55 -23.89
CA TYR A 334 -15.48 -5.41 -22.48
C TYR A 334 -16.98 -5.60 -22.24
N LYS A 335 -17.71 -6.17 -23.20
CA LYS A 335 -19.13 -6.54 -23.09
C LYS A 335 -20.05 -5.39 -22.63
N GLY A 336 -19.72 -4.15 -22.94
CA GLY A 336 -20.53 -2.99 -22.55
C GLY A 336 -20.13 -2.35 -21.24
N HIS A 337 -18.96 -2.67 -20.68
CA HIS A 337 -18.51 -2.07 -19.43
C HIS A 337 -18.49 -0.54 -19.52
N GLN A 338 -19.12 0.11 -18.54
CA GLN A 338 -19.45 1.52 -18.64
C GLN A 338 -18.21 2.40 -18.56
N GLU A 339 -17.21 2.04 -17.74
CA GLU A 339 -15.95 2.79 -17.62
C GLU A 339 -15.21 2.87 -18.95
N THR A 340 -15.16 1.76 -19.70
CA THR A 340 -14.56 1.67 -21.03
C THR A 340 -15.21 2.67 -21.98
N VAL A 341 -16.55 2.65 -22.08
CA VAL A 341 -17.34 3.65 -22.85
C VAL A 341 -17.01 5.08 -22.42
N CYS A 342 -16.99 5.33 -21.11
CA CYS A 342 -16.75 6.67 -20.57
C CYS A 342 -15.34 7.16 -20.90
N SER A 343 -14.34 6.28 -20.88
CA SER A 343 -12.95 6.60 -21.22
C SER A 343 -12.81 6.94 -22.71
N SER A 344 -13.38 6.14 -23.62
CA SER A 344 -13.35 6.41 -25.06
C SER A 344 -14.08 7.72 -25.41
N ILE A 345 -15.21 8.01 -24.76
CA ILE A 345 -15.89 9.31 -24.92
C ILE A 345 -15.02 10.46 -24.37
N SER A 346 -14.40 10.27 -23.21
CA SER A 346 -13.53 11.28 -22.60
C SER A 346 -12.34 11.63 -23.49
N ALA A 347 -11.77 10.66 -24.23
CA ALA A 347 -10.71 10.91 -25.20
C ALA A 347 -11.14 11.90 -26.30
N TYR A 348 -12.35 11.74 -26.85
CA TYR A 348 -12.91 12.68 -27.84
C TYR A 348 -13.17 14.06 -27.22
N VAL A 349 -13.65 14.11 -25.98
CA VAL A 349 -13.85 15.38 -25.26
C VAL A 349 -12.54 16.12 -25.07
N THR A 350 -11.49 15.44 -24.62
CA THR A 350 -10.15 16.03 -24.45
C THR A 350 -9.62 16.56 -25.78
N ALA A 351 -9.71 15.77 -26.86
CA ALA A 351 -9.31 16.21 -28.19
C ALA A 351 -10.08 17.47 -28.62
N CYS A 352 -11.39 17.49 -28.37
CA CYS A 352 -12.25 18.62 -28.69
C CYS A 352 -11.91 19.91 -27.92
N GLN A 353 -11.83 19.81 -26.60
CA GLN A 353 -11.55 20.94 -25.72
C GLN A 353 -10.14 21.48 -25.93
N SER A 354 -9.19 20.65 -26.35
CA SER A 354 -7.84 21.10 -26.72
C SER A 354 -7.82 22.07 -27.92
N GLN A 355 -8.88 22.09 -28.73
CA GLN A 355 -9.09 23.08 -29.81
C GLN A 355 -9.77 24.37 -29.32
N GLY A 356 -10.04 24.50 -28.01
CA GLY A 356 -10.79 25.61 -27.43
C GLY A 356 -12.30 25.55 -27.73
N ILE A 357 -12.82 24.38 -28.11
CA ILE A 357 -14.25 24.20 -28.42
C ILE A 357 -15.02 23.88 -27.14
N ARG A 358 -16.09 24.63 -26.87
CA ARG A 358 -17.00 24.38 -25.75
C ARG A 358 -18.07 23.37 -26.15
N ILE A 359 -18.16 22.27 -25.40
CA ILE A 359 -19.17 21.21 -25.58
C ILE A 359 -20.32 21.33 -24.57
N LYS A 360 -21.42 20.63 -24.81
CA LYS A 360 -22.56 20.58 -23.87
C LYS A 360 -22.39 19.41 -22.88
N PRO A 361 -23.09 19.42 -21.72
CA PRO A 361 -23.03 18.33 -20.75
C PRO A 361 -23.37 16.96 -21.36
N TRP A 362 -22.50 15.98 -21.10
CA TRP A 362 -22.63 14.61 -21.59
C TRP A 362 -22.67 13.57 -20.46
N ARG A 363 -22.06 13.87 -19.29
CA ARG A 363 -22.17 13.07 -18.06
C ARG A 363 -23.48 13.33 -17.32
N THR A 364 -24.05 12.29 -16.72
CA THR A 364 -25.25 12.34 -15.88
C THR A 364 -25.11 11.41 -14.68
N ALA A 365 -25.99 11.51 -13.68
CA ALA A 365 -26.00 10.62 -12.52
C ALA A 365 -26.14 9.12 -12.89
N ALA A 366 -26.74 8.81 -14.04
CA ALA A 366 -26.93 7.44 -14.53
C ALA A 366 -25.98 7.07 -15.69
N PHE A 367 -25.15 8.00 -16.16
CA PHE A 367 -24.28 7.80 -17.31
C PHE A 367 -22.94 8.53 -17.15
N CYS A 368 -21.86 7.77 -16.93
CA CYS A 368 -20.52 8.31 -16.76
C CYS A 368 -20.42 9.35 -15.64
N SER A 369 -21.12 9.11 -14.52
CA SER A 369 -21.18 10.04 -13.39
C SER A 369 -19.76 10.40 -12.91
N PRO A 370 -19.44 11.70 -12.79
CA PRO A 370 -18.11 12.10 -12.34
C PRO A 370 -17.94 11.80 -10.84
N VAL A 371 -16.74 11.37 -10.45
CA VAL A 371 -16.36 11.14 -9.05
C VAL A 371 -15.25 12.13 -8.70
N CYS A 372 -15.50 13.02 -7.74
CA CYS A 372 -14.51 13.98 -7.27
C CYS A 372 -14.15 13.73 -5.80
N PRO A 373 -12.86 13.88 -5.42
CA PRO A 373 -12.44 13.81 -4.03
C PRO A 373 -13.13 14.85 -3.12
N PRO A 374 -13.04 14.69 -1.79
CA PRO A 374 -13.55 15.69 -0.84
C PRO A 374 -13.00 17.10 -1.12
N ASN A 375 -13.84 18.11 -0.86
CA ASN A 375 -13.56 19.53 -1.13
C ASN A 375 -13.32 19.89 -2.60
N GLN A 376 -13.78 19.05 -3.53
CA GLN A 376 -13.79 19.30 -4.96
C GLN A 376 -15.19 19.08 -5.54
N HIS A 377 -15.45 19.67 -6.70
CA HIS A 377 -16.64 19.41 -7.49
C HIS A 377 -16.28 19.26 -8.98
N TYR A 378 -17.15 18.60 -9.72
CA TYR A 378 -16.97 18.38 -11.16
C TYR A 378 -17.34 19.63 -11.96
N GLU A 379 -16.50 19.98 -12.92
CA GLU A 379 -16.80 20.98 -13.94
C GLU A 379 -16.50 20.42 -15.34
N LEU A 380 -17.44 20.62 -16.28
CA LEU A 380 -17.24 20.24 -17.68
C LEU A 380 -16.20 21.11 -18.38
N CYS A 381 -16.07 22.37 -17.96
CA CYS A 381 -15.26 23.38 -18.61
C CYS A 381 -14.68 24.28 -17.50
N GLY A 382 -13.86 23.66 -16.64
CA GLY A 382 -13.16 24.34 -15.57
C GLY A 382 -11.88 25.02 -16.07
N PRO A 383 -11.16 25.72 -15.18
CA PRO A 383 -9.86 26.31 -15.48
C PRO A 383 -8.87 25.26 -16.00
N ALA A 384 -8.17 25.56 -17.09
CA ALA A 384 -7.16 24.65 -17.66
C ALA A 384 -6.04 24.34 -16.67
N CYS A 385 -5.61 25.32 -15.86
CA CYS A 385 -4.77 25.06 -14.69
C CYS A 385 -5.59 25.35 -13.42
N PRO A 386 -5.77 24.38 -12.51
CA PRO A 386 -6.46 24.62 -11.25
C PRO A 386 -5.57 25.44 -10.30
N ALA A 387 -6.20 26.20 -9.39
CA ALA A 387 -5.49 26.91 -8.35
C ALA A 387 -4.78 25.92 -7.40
N THR A 388 -3.46 26.06 -7.27
CA THR A 388 -2.62 25.19 -6.43
C THR A 388 -1.97 25.97 -5.29
N CYS A 389 -1.56 25.24 -4.24
CA CYS A 389 -0.82 25.80 -3.11
C CYS A 389 0.56 26.38 -3.49
N ARG A 390 1.05 26.15 -4.70
CA ARG A 390 2.30 26.74 -5.20
C ARG A 390 2.13 28.22 -5.60
N GLY A 391 0.91 28.71 -5.82
CA GLY A 391 0.63 30.06 -6.31
C GLY A 391 0.76 30.21 -7.85
N GLN A 392 0.27 31.34 -8.38
CA GLN A 392 -0.05 31.63 -9.80
C GLN A 392 1.11 31.67 -10.83
N THR A 393 2.22 30.95 -10.63
CA THR A 393 3.14 30.65 -11.75
C THR A 393 2.57 29.50 -12.57
N GLU A 394 1.41 29.73 -13.18
CA GLU A 394 0.77 28.79 -14.10
C GLU A 394 1.56 28.71 -15.41
N ALA A 395 1.57 27.53 -16.05
CA ALA A 395 2.05 27.39 -17.41
C ALA A 395 1.31 28.42 -18.28
N GLU A 396 2.04 29.20 -19.06
CA GLU A 396 1.52 30.38 -19.76
C GLU A 396 0.35 30.08 -20.72
N GLU A 397 0.23 28.83 -21.17
CA GLU A 397 -0.91 28.33 -21.96
C GLU A 397 -2.23 28.23 -21.19
N CYS A 398 -2.20 28.24 -19.85
CA CYS A 398 -3.39 28.24 -19.00
C CYS A 398 -3.97 29.64 -18.74
N LYS A 399 -3.19 30.70 -19.00
CA LYS A 399 -3.62 32.09 -18.75
C LYS A 399 -4.61 32.59 -19.81
N GLU A 400 -4.69 31.92 -20.96
CA GLU A 400 -5.67 32.22 -21.99
C GLU A 400 -7.02 31.57 -21.65
N ALA A 401 -8.01 32.39 -21.29
CA ALA A 401 -9.39 31.99 -20.96
C ALA A 401 -10.16 31.24 -22.08
N LYS A 402 -9.51 30.96 -23.22
CA LYS A 402 -10.06 30.22 -24.35
C LYS A 402 -10.00 28.70 -24.16
N PHE A 403 -9.05 28.19 -23.37
CA PHE A 403 -8.88 26.77 -23.12
C PHE A 403 -9.49 26.41 -21.76
N CYS A 404 -10.53 25.58 -21.76
CA CYS A 404 -11.08 24.98 -20.55
C CYS A 404 -10.94 23.46 -20.62
N ALA A 405 -10.86 22.82 -19.47
CA ALA A 405 -10.71 21.38 -19.38
C ALA A 405 -11.77 20.78 -18.46
N GLU A 406 -12.30 19.62 -18.85
CA GLU A 406 -13.16 18.81 -18.01
C GLU A 406 -12.37 18.19 -16.85
N GLY A 407 -12.84 18.36 -15.61
CA GLY A 407 -12.11 17.85 -14.44
C GLY A 407 -12.79 18.12 -13.09
N CYS A 408 -12.11 17.71 -12.01
CA CYS A 408 -12.49 18.05 -10.64
C CYS A 408 -11.74 19.31 -10.18
N ILE A 409 -12.49 20.31 -9.72
CA ILE A 409 -11.99 21.62 -9.31
C ILE A 409 -12.18 21.78 -7.81
N CYS A 410 -11.20 22.39 -7.12
CA CYS A 410 -11.32 22.71 -5.70
C CYS A 410 -12.52 23.64 -5.46
N ASN A 411 -13.24 23.38 -4.37
CA ASN A 411 -14.29 24.28 -3.91
C ASN A 411 -13.69 25.64 -3.50
N GLU A 412 -14.52 26.67 -3.53
CA GLU A 412 -14.13 28.02 -3.11
C GLU A 412 -13.50 28.01 -1.70
N GLY A 413 -12.36 28.70 -1.55
CA GLY A 413 -11.58 28.73 -0.31
C GLY A 413 -10.56 27.59 -0.13
N PHE A 414 -10.51 26.63 -1.06
CA PHE A 414 -9.54 25.54 -1.07
C PHE A 414 -8.57 25.63 -2.26
N LEU A 415 -7.35 25.13 -2.06
CA LEU A 415 -6.28 25.07 -3.06
C LEU A 415 -5.76 23.64 -3.19
N LEU A 416 -5.34 23.27 -4.40
CA LEU A 416 -4.80 21.93 -4.65
C LEU A 416 -3.39 21.80 -4.07
N SER A 417 -3.23 20.89 -3.11
CA SER A 417 -1.98 20.51 -2.46
C SER A 417 -1.64 19.06 -2.81
N GLY A 418 -0.92 18.86 -3.91
CA GLY A 418 -0.72 17.55 -4.53
C GLY A 418 -2.03 17.04 -5.12
N ASP A 419 -2.66 16.07 -4.46
CA ASP A 419 -3.88 15.38 -4.89
C ASP A 419 -5.15 15.82 -4.12
N ARG A 420 -5.01 16.67 -3.09
CA ARG A 420 -6.09 17.06 -2.17
C ARG A 420 -6.33 18.57 -2.17
N CYS A 421 -7.58 18.97 -2.03
CA CYS A 421 -7.92 20.38 -1.83
C CYS A 421 -7.92 20.71 -0.34
N VAL A 422 -7.07 21.66 0.04
CA VAL A 422 -6.84 22.08 1.43
C VAL A 422 -7.04 23.59 1.57
N PRO A 423 -7.42 24.11 2.76
CA PRO A 423 -7.41 25.54 3.02
C PRO A 423 -6.01 26.13 2.89
N LEU A 424 -5.90 27.43 2.55
CA LEU A 424 -4.61 28.13 2.38
C LEU A 424 -3.65 27.94 3.57
N ALA A 425 -4.16 27.90 4.79
CA ALA A 425 -3.37 27.70 6.02
C ALA A 425 -2.73 26.30 6.14
N GLN A 426 -3.10 25.36 5.27
CA GLN A 426 -2.55 24.00 5.19
C GLN A 426 -1.74 23.77 3.91
N CYS A 427 -1.47 24.83 3.14
CA CYS A 427 -0.56 24.74 2.02
C CYS A 427 0.86 24.41 2.49
N GLY A 428 1.57 23.66 1.65
CA GLY A 428 2.93 23.23 1.90
C GLY A 428 3.98 24.24 1.45
N CYS A 429 5.15 23.74 1.09
CA CYS A 429 6.36 24.52 0.83
C CYS A 429 6.89 24.25 -0.57
N LEU A 430 7.56 25.24 -1.17
CA LEU A 430 8.31 25.08 -2.41
C LEU A 430 9.81 25.07 -2.11
N HIS A 431 10.51 24.05 -2.59
CA HIS A 431 11.97 23.94 -2.45
C HIS A 431 12.58 23.37 -3.73
N GLU A 432 13.53 24.11 -4.32
CA GLU A 432 14.19 23.77 -5.60
C GLU A 432 13.22 23.38 -6.74
N GLY A 433 12.08 24.07 -6.83
CA GLY A 433 11.06 23.82 -7.88
C GLY A 433 10.14 22.62 -7.62
N ARG A 434 10.30 21.93 -6.48
CA ARG A 434 9.44 20.83 -6.00
C ARG A 434 8.50 21.30 -4.90
N TYR A 435 7.24 20.90 -4.99
CA TYR A 435 6.23 21.15 -3.96
C TYR A 435 6.24 20.01 -2.93
N TYR A 436 6.25 20.36 -1.65
CA TYR A 436 6.20 19.45 -0.51
C TYR A 436 4.98 19.80 0.35
N LYS A 437 4.21 18.81 0.79
CA LYS A 437 3.02 19.04 1.62
C LYS A 437 3.43 19.55 3.02
N MET A 438 2.51 20.24 3.70
CA MET A 438 2.75 20.71 5.07
C MET A 438 3.10 19.53 5.99
N GLY A 439 4.22 19.63 6.71
CA GLY A 439 4.76 18.58 7.59
C GLY A 439 5.53 17.48 6.88
N GLU A 440 5.70 17.54 5.56
CA GLU A 440 6.47 16.55 4.81
C GLU A 440 7.97 16.66 5.11
N GLU A 441 8.59 15.51 5.35
CA GLU A 441 10.04 15.39 5.58
C GLU A 441 10.72 14.76 4.36
N PHE A 442 11.85 15.31 3.94
CA PHE A 442 12.57 14.86 2.75
C PHE A 442 14.08 15.10 2.85
N PHE A 443 14.84 14.46 1.97
CA PHE A 443 16.26 14.77 1.77
C PHE A 443 16.44 15.65 0.53
N ALA A 444 17.06 16.82 0.68
CA ALA A 444 17.25 17.77 -0.42
C ALA A 444 18.32 17.30 -1.42
N CYS A 445 19.41 16.70 -0.92
CA CYS A 445 20.58 16.35 -1.73
C CYS A 445 20.60 14.87 -2.16
N PRO A 446 21.13 14.52 -3.36
CA PRO A 446 21.25 13.13 -3.83
C PRO A 446 22.09 12.20 -2.94
N ARG A 447 22.88 12.74 -2.01
CA ARG A 447 23.65 11.98 -1.01
C ARG A 447 23.03 11.99 0.38
N CYS A 448 21.79 12.46 0.52
CA CYS A 448 21.08 12.56 1.78
C CYS A 448 21.83 13.38 2.84
N SER A 449 22.64 14.36 2.38
CA SER A 449 23.51 15.19 3.23
C SER A 449 22.75 16.23 4.06
N GLU A 450 21.45 16.37 3.82
CA GLU A 450 20.61 17.38 4.43
C GLU A 450 19.16 16.87 4.48
N ARG A 451 18.57 16.87 5.68
CA ARG A 451 17.19 16.48 5.94
C ARG A 451 16.36 17.74 6.20
N CYS A 452 15.25 17.85 5.50
CA CYS A 452 14.41 19.02 5.46
C CYS A 452 12.97 18.68 5.87
N VAL A 453 12.28 19.65 6.47
CA VAL A 453 10.87 19.54 6.83
C VAL A 453 10.12 20.78 6.33
N CYS A 454 8.97 20.57 5.70
CA CYS A 454 8.07 21.65 5.35
C CYS A 454 7.27 22.12 6.58
N GLN A 455 7.58 23.30 7.10
CA GLN A 455 6.94 23.84 8.29
C GLN A 455 5.54 24.41 8.00
N LYS A 456 4.75 24.59 9.07
CA LYS A 456 3.41 25.21 9.01
C LYS A 456 3.45 26.66 8.51
N THR A 457 4.60 27.31 8.58
CA THR A 457 4.86 28.65 8.05
C THR A 457 5.01 28.69 6.52
N GLY A 458 5.01 27.53 5.84
CA GLY A 458 5.29 27.42 4.41
C GLY A 458 6.79 27.50 4.07
N THR A 459 7.66 27.49 5.08
CA THR A 459 9.12 27.51 4.93
C THR A 459 9.71 26.12 5.06
N VAL A 460 10.72 25.83 4.27
CA VAL A 460 11.52 24.61 4.44
C VAL A 460 12.64 24.88 5.45
N GLU A 461 12.71 24.05 6.48
CA GLU A 461 13.81 24.04 7.43
C GLU A 461 14.64 22.78 7.23
N CYS A 462 15.94 22.97 7.03
CA CYS A 462 16.86 21.88 6.76
C CYS A 462 17.95 21.80 7.83
N GLN A 463 18.38 20.57 8.12
CA GLN A 463 19.48 20.27 9.03
C GLN A 463 20.48 19.35 8.33
N PRO A 464 21.80 19.55 8.55
CA PRO A 464 22.81 18.61 8.10
C PRO A 464 22.46 17.20 8.56
N ALA A 465 22.46 16.27 7.62
CA ALA A 465 22.14 14.87 7.87
C ALA A 465 23.12 13.99 7.09
N GLY A 466 23.18 12.72 7.45
CA GLY A 466 23.93 11.73 6.70
C GLY A 466 23.35 10.37 7.02
N CYS A 467 23.49 9.45 6.07
CA CYS A 467 23.07 8.08 6.31
C CYS A 467 23.93 7.47 7.42
N ALA A 468 23.29 6.69 8.29
CA ALA A 468 24.01 6.02 9.36
C ALA A 468 25.00 5.00 8.77
N ALA A 469 25.95 4.53 9.59
CA ALA A 469 26.84 3.46 9.16
C ALA A 469 26.02 2.21 8.76
N GLY A 470 26.21 1.71 7.54
CA GLY A 470 25.42 0.60 6.97
C GLY A 470 24.20 1.04 6.14
N GLU A 471 23.96 2.34 6.02
CA GLU A 471 22.93 2.90 5.14
C GLU A 471 23.57 3.65 3.96
N VAL A 472 22.93 3.54 2.80
CA VAL A 472 23.27 4.24 1.57
C VAL A 472 22.11 5.14 1.18
N CYS A 473 22.42 6.36 0.73
CA CYS A 473 21.40 7.23 0.16
C CYS A 473 20.98 6.67 -1.19
N MET A 474 19.74 6.20 -1.28
CA MET A 474 19.18 5.67 -2.51
C MET A 474 17.69 6.04 -2.61
N VAL A 475 17.11 5.74 -3.76
CA VAL A 475 15.67 5.89 -3.99
C VAL A 475 15.05 4.50 -3.87
N GLN A 476 14.14 4.32 -2.93
CA GLN A 476 13.40 3.08 -2.74
C GLN A 476 11.90 3.37 -2.72
N ASP A 477 11.13 2.65 -3.53
CA ASP A 477 9.67 2.82 -3.65
C ASP A 477 9.23 4.27 -3.92
N GLY A 478 10.01 5.00 -4.72
CA GLY A 478 9.72 6.40 -5.08
C GLY A 478 10.17 7.43 -4.06
N VAL A 479 10.71 7.01 -2.92
CA VAL A 479 11.16 7.92 -1.84
C VAL A 479 12.68 7.91 -1.79
N GLN A 480 13.28 9.10 -1.74
CA GLN A 480 14.71 9.24 -1.48
C GLN A 480 14.96 9.24 0.03
N GLY A 481 15.91 8.43 0.48
CA GLY A 481 16.19 8.28 1.89
C GLY A 481 17.48 7.53 2.14
N CYS A 482 17.89 7.52 3.40
CA CYS A 482 18.91 6.61 3.89
C CYS A 482 18.25 5.27 4.08
N TYR A 483 18.59 4.34 3.19
CA TYR A 483 18.14 2.98 3.27
C TYR A 483 19.33 2.11 3.60
N PRO A 484 19.15 1.13 4.46
CA PRO A 484 20.17 0.12 4.66
C PRO A 484 20.58 -0.49 3.32
N GLU A 485 21.88 -0.67 3.12
CA GLU A 485 22.35 -1.47 2.00
C GLU A 485 21.84 -2.90 2.24
N GLU A 486 20.80 -3.32 1.53
CA GLU A 486 20.15 -4.61 1.78
C GLU A 486 21.15 -5.74 1.51
N CYS A 487 21.63 -6.39 2.56
CA CYS A 487 22.66 -7.43 2.45
C CYS A 487 22.25 -8.76 3.09
N GLY A 488 21.32 -8.78 4.05
CA GLY A 488 20.90 -10.00 4.74
C GLY A 488 19.63 -10.58 4.14
N ARG A 489 19.70 -11.78 3.54
CA ARG A 489 18.52 -12.51 3.04
C ARG A 489 18.43 -13.88 3.72
N CYS A 490 17.35 -14.12 4.45
CA CYS A 490 17.01 -15.44 4.99
C CYS A 490 15.73 -15.96 4.35
N GLU A 491 15.73 -17.22 3.93
CA GLU A 491 14.64 -17.82 3.17
C GLU A 491 14.13 -19.12 3.80
N VAL A 492 12.81 -19.29 3.83
CA VAL A 492 12.15 -20.58 4.02
C VAL A 492 11.83 -21.12 2.64
N LEU A 493 12.49 -22.19 2.25
CA LEU A 493 12.41 -22.80 0.93
C LEU A 493 11.61 -24.11 1.01
N GLY A 494 10.30 -24.00 0.86
CA GLY A 494 9.42 -25.16 0.88
C GLY A 494 9.10 -25.66 2.30
N ALA A 495 8.94 -26.97 2.39
CA ALA A 495 8.59 -27.67 3.62
C ALA A 495 9.73 -27.68 4.66
N VAL A 496 10.95 -28.00 4.20
CA VAL A 496 12.04 -28.51 5.06
C VAL A 496 13.41 -27.85 4.82
N SER A 497 13.51 -26.89 3.90
CA SER A 497 14.78 -26.22 3.59
C SER A 497 14.74 -24.76 4.05
N TYR A 498 15.86 -24.29 4.58
CA TYR A 498 16.05 -22.91 5.02
C TYR A 498 17.40 -22.42 4.53
N ARG A 499 17.50 -21.14 4.18
CA ARG A 499 18.75 -20.48 3.83
C ARG A 499 19.02 -19.38 4.85
N THR A 500 20.18 -19.42 5.50
CA THR A 500 20.61 -18.43 6.49
C THR A 500 20.98 -17.10 5.82
N PHE A 501 21.16 -16.04 6.61
CA PHE A 501 21.62 -14.74 6.10
C PHE A 501 22.97 -14.82 5.39
N ASP A 502 23.82 -15.76 5.81
CA ASP A 502 25.16 -16.00 5.29
C ASP A 502 25.18 -17.00 4.12
N GLY A 503 24.00 -17.46 3.68
CA GLY A 503 23.82 -18.33 2.52
C GLY A 503 23.97 -19.82 2.81
N HIS A 504 24.13 -20.22 4.07
CA HIS A 504 24.18 -21.63 4.46
C HIS A 504 22.80 -22.29 4.31
N LEU A 505 22.75 -23.49 3.74
CA LEU A 505 21.51 -24.21 3.47
C LEU A 505 21.25 -25.29 4.53
N LEU A 506 20.22 -25.09 5.33
CA LEU A 506 19.79 -25.99 6.40
C LEU A 506 18.63 -26.88 5.94
N HIS A 507 18.63 -28.15 6.39
CA HIS A 507 17.61 -29.14 6.04
C HIS A 507 17.11 -29.89 7.26
N PHE A 508 15.88 -29.63 7.67
CA PHE A 508 15.23 -30.44 8.71
C PHE A 508 13.71 -30.37 8.62
N ALA A 509 13.07 -31.47 9.03
CA ALA A 509 11.62 -31.66 8.99
C ALA A 509 11.06 -31.79 10.40
N GLY A 510 10.62 -30.69 11.00
CA GLY A 510 10.03 -30.67 12.35
C GLY A 510 8.74 -29.85 12.41
N THR A 511 7.92 -30.10 13.43
CA THR A 511 6.52 -29.62 13.51
C THR A 511 6.26 -28.71 14.70
N CYS A 512 7.31 -28.06 15.20
CA CYS A 512 7.20 -27.06 16.27
C CYS A 512 7.03 -25.66 15.68
N THR A 513 6.90 -24.67 16.57
CA THR A 513 7.13 -23.27 16.22
C THR A 513 8.63 -23.00 16.34
N TYR A 514 9.23 -22.44 15.30
CA TYR A 514 10.65 -22.15 15.26
C TYR A 514 10.91 -20.65 15.13
N THR A 515 11.83 -20.13 15.94
CA THR A 515 12.34 -18.76 15.80
C THR A 515 13.30 -18.70 14.60
N LEU A 516 12.88 -18.02 13.53
CA LEU A 516 13.71 -17.78 12.35
C LEU A 516 14.81 -16.77 12.67
N ALA A 517 14.42 -15.61 13.21
CA ALA A 517 15.36 -14.56 13.59
C ALA A 517 14.80 -13.72 14.73
N THR A 518 15.66 -13.34 15.66
CA THR A 518 15.42 -12.32 16.69
C THR A 518 16.69 -11.50 16.93
N VAL A 519 16.54 -10.32 17.52
CA VAL A 519 17.66 -9.39 17.76
C VAL A 519 18.36 -9.70 19.09
N LYS A 520 19.68 -9.87 19.05
CA LYS A 520 20.54 -9.92 20.24
C LYS A 520 20.69 -8.50 20.79
N ASP A 521 19.94 -8.20 21.84
CA ASP A 521 19.95 -6.89 22.48
C ASP A 521 21.27 -6.67 23.24
N ALA A 522 22.15 -5.79 22.73
CA ALA A 522 23.48 -5.59 23.33
C ALA A 522 24.17 -4.25 23.04
N ASP A 523 23.63 -3.34 22.21
CA ASP A 523 24.31 -2.07 21.87
C ASP A 523 23.46 -0.84 22.21
N PRO A 524 23.74 -0.18 23.36
CA PRO A 524 23.07 1.05 23.77
C PRO A 524 23.40 2.27 22.90
N GLU A 525 24.52 2.25 22.16
CA GLU A 525 24.94 3.39 21.31
C GLU A 525 24.31 3.35 19.92
N ARG A 526 23.88 2.16 19.46
CA ARG A 526 23.19 1.94 18.18
C ARG A 526 21.93 1.10 18.37
N PRO A 527 20.82 1.70 18.86
CA PRO A 527 19.57 0.99 19.05
C PRO A 527 18.99 0.55 17.70
N LEU A 528 18.73 -0.75 17.58
CA LEU A 528 18.02 -1.34 16.43
C LEU A 528 16.55 -1.52 16.78
N VAL A 529 15.67 -1.61 15.78
CA VAL A 529 14.28 -1.99 16.02
C VAL A 529 14.26 -3.46 16.45
N PRO A 530 13.84 -3.80 17.68
CA PRO A 530 13.75 -5.18 18.13
C PRO A 530 12.61 -5.90 17.41
N PHE A 531 12.86 -7.11 16.95
CA PHE A 531 11.86 -7.94 16.30
C PHE A 531 12.08 -9.42 16.63
N THR A 532 11.01 -10.21 16.48
CA THR A 532 11.07 -11.67 16.51
C THR A 532 10.22 -12.23 15.38
N VAL A 533 10.73 -13.24 14.70
CA VAL A 533 10.08 -13.87 13.55
C VAL A 533 10.00 -15.36 13.79
N GLU A 534 8.80 -15.89 13.73
CA GLU A 534 8.52 -17.28 14.03
C GLU A 534 7.79 -17.94 12.87
N VAL A 535 8.14 -19.19 12.60
CA VAL A 535 7.44 -20.06 11.66
C VAL A 535 6.87 -21.25 12.41
N GLU A 536 5.55 -21.37 12.39
CA GLU A 536 4.86 -22.53 12.91
C GLU A 536 4.73 -23.58 11.80
N LYS A 537 5.20 -24.80 12.07
CA LYS A 537 5.13 -25.92 11.14
C LYS A 537 4.19 -26.99 11.68
N GLU A 538 3.40 -27.62 10.81
CA GLU A 538 2.47 -28.69 11.18
C GLU A 538 2.65 -29.93 10.30
N SER A 539 2.14 -31.07 10.76
CA SER A 539 2.01 -32.29 9.96
C SER A 539 0.79 -32.18 9.03
N GLY A 540 1.03 -32.06 7.74
CA GLY A 540 0.02 -32.14 6.70
C GLY A 540 -0.55 -33.55 6.48
N LYS A 541 -1.59 -33.65 5.65
CA LYS A 541 -2.10 -34.94 5.15
C LYS A 541 -0.94 -35.67 4.44
N GLU A 542 -0.79 -36.96 4.72
CA GLU A 542 0.32 -37.81 4.23
C GLU A 542 1.69 -37.64 4.92
N GLY A 543 1.79 -36.86 6.01
CA GLY A 543 3.02 -36.79 6.83
C GLY A 543 4.03 -35.73 6.40
N ALA A 544 3.65 -34.80 5.52
CA ALA A 544 4.46 -33.65 5.13
C ALA A 544 4.59 -32.62 6.25
N THR A 545 5.77 -32.02 6.44
CA THR A 545 5.89 -30.80 7.26
C THR A 545 5.50 -29.58 6.42
N LEU A 546 4.54 -28.77 6.84
CA LEU A 546 4.09 -27.58 6.09
C LEU A 546 4.05 -26.34 6.99
N ILE A 547 4.18 -25.13 6.42
CA ILE A 547 4.01 -23.87 7.16
C ILE A 547 2.54 -23.74 7.56
N ARG A 548 2.22 -23.70 8.86
CA ARG A 548 0.86 -23.39 9.33
C ARG A 548 0.65 -21.89 9.38
N GLN A 549 1.60 -21.17 9.95
CA GLN A 549 1.52 -19.75 10.21
C GLN A 549 2.93 -19.15 10.29
N LEU A 550 3.06 -17.89 9.87
CA LEU A 550 4.26 -17.07 10.07
C LEU A 550 3.88 -15.86 10.92
N SER A 551 4.61 -15.63 12.02
CA SER A 551 4.34 -14.55 12.97
C SER A 551 5.54 -13.60 13.06
N VAL A 552 5.27 -12.30 13.05
CA VAL A 552 6.26 -11.25 13.19
C VAL A 552 5.85 -10.35 14.35
N THR A 553 6.67 -10.31 15.39
CA THR A 553 6.51 -9.40 16.53
C THR A 553 7.47 -8.24 16.39
N VAL A 554 6.95 -7.01 16.31
CA VAL A 554 7.74 -5.77 16.18
C VAL A 554 6.96 -4.60 16.77
N HIS A 555 7.65 -3.65 17.43
CA HIS A 555 7.02 -2.51 18.12
C HIS A 555 5.89 -2.90 19.11
N GLY A 556 6.00 -4.09 19.73
CA GLY A 556 5.01 -4.60 20.69
C GLY A 556 3.73 -5.17 20.07
N VAL A 557 3.66 -5.28 18.74
CA VAL A 557 2.53 -5.84 17.99
C VAL A 557 2.96 -7.12 17.29
N THR A 558 2.12 -8.15 17.32
CA THR A 558 2.35 -9.43 16.63
C THR A 558 1.43 -9.56 15.43
N VAL A 559 2.00 -9.61 14.23
CA VAL A 559 1.27 -9.86 12.99
C VAL A 559 1.47 -11.31 12.57
N SER A 560 0.39 -12.07 12.44
CA SER A 560 0.41 -13.48 12.07
C SER A 560 -0.30 -13.72 10.73
N MET A 561 0.37 -14.46 9.85
CA MET A 561 -0.05 -14.76 8.48
C MET A 561 -0.22 -16.28 8.32
N SER A 562 -1.46 -16.75 8.25
CA SER A 562 -1.78 -18.19 8.19
C SER A 562 -1.72 -18.73 6.76
N ARG A 563 -1.34 -20.01 6.58
CA ARG A 563 -1.36 -20.66 5.27
C ARG A 563 -2.79 -20.77 4.73
N GLY A 564 -2.98 -20.47 3.45
CA GLY A 564 -4.28 -20.60 2.78
C GLY A 564 -5.28 -19.47 3.03
N THR A 565 -5.02 -18.55 3.97
CA THR A 565 -5.77 -17.30 4.09
C THR A 565 -5.21 -16.28 3.11
N LYS A 566 -6.10 -15.52 2.46
CA LYS A 566 -5.74 -14.44 1.53
C LYS A 566 -6.34 -13.15 2.08
N TRP A 567 -5.68 -12.03 1.83
CA TRP A 567 -6.14 -10.67 2.09
C TRP A 567 -6.45 -10.32 3.55
N GLU A 568 -6.17 -11.24 4.46
CA GLU A 568 -6.31 -11.05 5.89
C GLU A 568 -5.03 -11.45 6.64
N VAL A 569 -4.85 -10.82 7.79
CA VAL A 569 -3.83 -11.15 8.80
C VAL A 569 -4.45 -11.07 10.19
N ALA A 570 -3.84 -11.76 11.16
CA ALA A 570 -4.18 -11.59 12.56
C ALA A 570 -3.19 -10.61 13.23
N VAL A 571 -3.68 -9.61 13.95
CA VAL A 571 -2.88 -8.68 14.75
C VAL A 571 -3.21 -8.90 16.22
N ASP A 572 -2.24 -9.38 16.99
CA ASP A 572 -2.41 -9.80 18.39
C ASP A 572 -3.60 -10.77 18.59
N GLY A 573 -3.84 -11.61 17.58
CA GLY A 573 -4.92 -12.58 17.52
C GLY A 573 -6.25 -12.06 16.95
N GLU A 574 -6.43 -10.76 16.76
CA GLU A 574 -7.62 -10.18 16.11
C GLU A 574 -7.48 -10.23 14.58
N ARG A 575 -8.54 -10.53 13.83
CA ARG A 575 -8.49 -10.56 12.36
C ARG A 575 -8.62 -9.17 11.76
N HIS A 576 -7.80 -8.88 10.74
CA HIS A 576 -7.80 -7.63 9.99
C HIS A 576 -7.69 -7.90 8.48
N LEU A 577 -8.48 -7.16 7.70
CA LEU A 577 -8.35 -7.10 6.24
C LEU A 577 -7.16 -6.21 5.84
N LEU A 578 -6.57 -6.53 4.68
CA LEU A 578 -5.46 -5.81 4.08
C LEU A 578 -5.96 -4.83 3.00
N PRO A 579 -5.23 -3.71 2.74
CA PRO A 579 -4.00 -3.27 3.39
C PRO A 579 -4.24 -2.68 4.79
N LEU A 580 -3.22 -2.78 5.64
CA LEU A 580 -3.28 -2.38 7.04
C LEU A 580 -2.04 -1.55 7.42
N THR A 581 -2.25 -0.49 8.20
CA THR A 581 -1.17 0.34 8.76
C THR A 581 -1.25 0.34 10.28
N LEU A 582 -0.14 0.02 10.95
CA LEU A 582 -0.04 -0.17 12.40
C LEU A 582 1.04 0.74 13.00
N ALA A 583 1.07 0.82 14.33
CA ALA A 583 2.12 1.50 15.11
C ALA A 583 2.40 2.95 14.65
N GLY A 584 1.35 3.72 14.32
CA GLY A 584 1.50 5.12 13.88
C GLY A 584 2.11 5.29 12.49
N GLY A 585 2.06 4.26 11.64
CA GLY A 585 2.58 4.30 10.27
C GLY A 585 3.95 3.66 10.07
N THR A 586 4.55 3.09 11.12
CA THR A 586 5.87 2.45 11.03
C THR A 586 5.82 1.04 10.48
N VAL A 587 4.68 0.35 10.64
CA VAL A 587 4.46 -1.02 10.15
C VAL A 587 3.32 -1.00 9.15
N THR A 588 3.60 -1.43 7.92
CA THR A 588 2.59 -1.59 6.86
C THR A 588 2.49 -3.03 6.45
N VAL A 589 1.27 -3.53 6.28
CA VAL A 589 0.99 -4.88 5.81
C VAL A 589 0.09 -4.80 4.57
N SER A 590 0.49 -5.42 3.48
CA SER A 590 -0.23 -5.41 2.19
C SER A 590 -0.28 -6.80 1.58
N GLN A 591 -1.21 -6.99 0.63
CA GLN A 591 -1.19 -8.15 -0.25
C GLN A 591 -0.75 -7.75 -1.66
N GLU A 592 0.28 -8.42 -2.16
CA GLU A 592 0.93 -8.17 -3.45
C GLU A 592 0.99 -9.48 -4.25
N GLY A 593 0.07 -9.64 -5.18
CA GLY A 593 -0.24 -10.92 -5.82
C GLY A 593 -0.67 -11.96 -4.79
N THR A 594 0.04 -13.08 -4.77
CA THR A 594 -0.10 -14.15 -3.77
C THR A 594 0.62 -13.87 -2.46
N HIS A 595 1.44 -12.80 -2.39
CA HIS A 595 2.29 -12.54 -1.25
C HIS A 595 1.64 -11.61 -0.24
N ARG A 596 1.82 -11.92 1.05
CA ARG A 596 1.61 -10.97 2.13
C ARG A 596 2.95 -10.35 2.48
N VAL A 597 3.00 -9.03 2.44
CA VAL A 597 4.21 -8.23 2.60
C VAL A 597 4.06 -7.39 3.85
N LEU A 598 4.97 -7.54 4.81
CA LEU A 598 5.09 -6.68 5.97
C LEU A 598 6.37 -5.87 5.87
N ARG A 599 6.26 -4.56 5.99
CA ARG A 599 7.41 -3.63 5.96
C ARG A 599 7.46 -2.83 7.24
N VAL A 600 8.65 -2.78 7.83
CA VAL A 600 8.97 -1.92 8.96
C VAL A 600 9.87 -0.79 8.48
N ARG A 601 9.48 0.46 8.75
CA ARG A 601 10.26 1.64 8.35
C ARG A 601 11.65 1.60 9.02
N GLY A 602 12.71 1.53 8.21
CA GLY A 602 14.10 1.45 8.68
C GLY A 602 14.46 0.10 9.34
N GLY A 603 13.63 -0.92 9.18
CA GLY A 603 13.76 -2.21 9.86
C GLY A 603 13.62 -3.42 8.91
N PRO A 604 13.23 -4.59 9.46
CA PRO A 604 13.09 -5.80 8.66
C PRO A 604 11.94 -5.73 7.65
N LYS A 605 12.08 -6.45 6.53
CA LYS A 605 11.03 -6.68 5.54
C LYS A 605 10.71 -8.17 5.46
N PHE A 606 9.42 -8.48 5.37
CA PHE A 606 8.93 -9.85 5.32
C PHE A 606 8.01 -10.03 4.14
N LEU A 607 8.19 -11.15 3.45
CA LEU A 607 7.36 -11.56 2.34
C LEU A 607 7.01 -13.03 2.53
N TYR A 608 5.74 -13.38 2.39
CA TYR A 608 5.24 -14.75 2.50
C TYR A 608 4.23 -15.05 1.40
N ASP A 609 4.48 -16.07 0.58
CA ASP A 609 3.65 -16.49 -0.57
C ASP A 609 2.31 -17.13 -0.18
N GLY A 610 2.07 -17.29 1.13
CA GLY A 610 0.89 -17.94 1.67
C GLY A 610 0.85 -19.45 1.62
N ASN A 611 1.98 -20.07 1.29
CA ASN A 611 2.07 -21.52 1.10
C ASN A 611 3.38 -22.11 1.62
N SER A 612 4.50 -21.77 0.99
CA SER A 612 5.75 -22.54 1.10
C SER A 612 7.03 -21.71 0.96
N TYR A 613 6.94 -20.44 0.61
CA TYR A 613 8.09 -19.54 0.50
C TYR A 613 7.91 -18.33 1.41
N ALA A 614 8.91 -18.10 2.27
CA ALA A 614 9.01 -16.87 3.04
C ALA A 614 10.41 -16.28 2.89
N LEU A 615 10.48 -14.95 2.81
CA LEU A 615 11.72 -14.19 2.71
C LEU A 615 11.74 -13.14 3.82
N LEU A 616 12.78 -13.19 4.64
CA LEU A 616 13.15 -12.15 5.58
C LEU A 616 14.37 -11.41 5.02
N THR A 617 14.23 -10.10 4.83
CA THR A 617 15.34 -9.23 4.42
C THR A 617 15.69 -8.26 5.54
N LEU A 618 16.98 -8.18 5.88
CA LEU A 618 17.50 -7.32 6.92
C LEU A 618 18.46 -6.24 6.38
N PRO A 619 18.37 -5.03 6.94
CA PRO A 619 19.43 -4.02 6.90
C PRO A 619 20.79 -4.57 7.33
N ASP A 620 21.89 -4.14 6.69
CA ASP A 620 23.27 -4.45 7.14
C ASP A 620 23.54 -3.96 8.59
N ALA A 621 22.76 -2.99 9.08
CA ALA A 621 22.79 -2.58 10.49
C ALA A 621 22.53 -3.73 11.49
N TYR A 622 21.87 -4.82 11.07
CA TYR A 622 21.64 -6.02 11.88
C TYR A 622 22.78 -7.04 11.81
N ARG A 623 23.85 -6.78 11.06
CA ARG A 623 24.99 -7.69 10.92
C ARG A 623 25.60 -8.02 12.28
N ARG A 624 25.78 -9.31 12.60
CA ARG A 624 26.22 -9.84 13.92
C ARG A 624 25.26 -9.58 15.08
N ARG A 625 24.03 -9.14 14.81
CA ARG A 625 23.04 -8.75 15.82
C ARG A 625 21.81 -9.65 15.83
N THR A 626 21.83 -10.75 15.09
CA THR A 626 20.72 -11.71 15.05
C THR A 626 21.08 -13.05 15.69
N GLU A 627 20.05 -13.79 16.07
CA GLU A 627 20.07 -15.23 16.31
C GLU A 627 18.78 -15.88 15.85
N GLY A 628 18.81 -17.20 15.70
CA GLY A 628 17.70 -18.02 15.23
C GLY A 628 18.18 -18.99 14.17
N LEU A 629 17.24 -19.64 13.48
CA LEU A 629 17.54 -20.50 12.34
C LEU A 629 18.19 -19.77 11.15
N CYS A 630 18.02 -18.45 11.07
CA CYS A 630 18.64 -17.62 10.03
C CYS A 630 20.11 -17.28 10.30
N GLY A 631 20.68 -17.70 11.44
CA GLY A 631 22.07 -17.42 11.79
C GLY A 631 22.29 -16.04 12.42
N ASP A 632 23.55 -15.67 12.59
CA ASP A 632 23.95 -14.43 13.24
C ASP A 632 24.31 -13.29 12.27
N PHE A 633 24.28 -13.57 10.96
CA PHE A 633 24.49 -12.60 9.90
C PHE A 633 25.87 -11.94 10.02
N ASP A 634 26.95 -12.72 10.17
CA ASP A 634 28.31 -12.20 10.32
C ASP A 634 29.13 -12.22 9.01
N GLY A 635 28.64 -12.91 7.98
CA GLY A 635 29.24 -13.18 6.69
C GLY A 635 30.00 -14.52 6.60
N ASN A 636 29.87 -15.43 7.57
CA ASN A 636 30.64 -16.66 7.66
C ASN A 636 29.78 -17.92 7.77
N ALA A 637 29.35 -18.43 6.62
CA ALA A 637 28.51 -19.63 6.43
C ALA A 637 29.04 -20.97 7.02
N ASP A 638 30.28 -20.99 7.51
CA ASP A 638 30.89 -22.19 8.11
C ASP A 638 30.56 -22.31 9.61
N ASN A 639 30.03 -21.26 10.25
CA ASN A 639 29.74 -21.25 11.69
C ASN A 639 28.30 -21.72 12.03
N GLU A 640 27.45 -21.89 11.02
CA GLU A 640 26.02 -22.22 11.12
C GLU A 640 25.76 -23.74 11.01
N THR A 641 26.81 -24.54 11.23
CA THR A 641 26.75 -26.00 11.11
C THR A 641 26.21 -26.64 12.39
N ALA A 642 24.89 -26.74 12.52
CA ALA A 642 24.23 -27.50 13.58
C ALA A 642 23.38 -28.64 13.02
N THR A 643 23.26 -29.74 13.77
CA THR A 643 22.40 -30.86 13.36
C THR A 643 20.92 -30.48 13.45
N PRO A 644 20.02 -31.12 12.68
CA PRO A 644 18.57 -30.92 12.76
C PRO A 644 18.01 -30.94 14.19
N GLN A 645 18.47 -31.89 15.01
CA GLN A 645 18.03 -32.03 16.40
C GLN A 645 18.53 -30.90 17.30
N GLU A 646 19.76 -30.43 17.10
CA GLU A 646 20.31 -29.29 17.84
C GLU A 646 19.58 -27.99 17.49
N LEU A 647 19.32 -27.76 16.19
CA LEU A 647 18.56 -26.61 15.71
C LEU A 647 17.14 -26.61 16.28
N GLY A 648 16.45 -27.75 16.20
CA GLY A 648 15.09 -27.85 16.71
C GLY A 648 14.98 -27.86 18.24
N ALA A 649 16.05 -28.16 18.96
CA ALA A 649 16.11 -28.00 20.41
C ALA A 649 16.47 -26.56 20.83
N ALA A 650 17.35 -25.90 20.10
CA ALA A 650 17.80 -24.54 20.39
C ALA A 650 16.73 -23.49 20.06
N TRP A 651 16.04 -23.65 18.92
CA TRP A 651 15.16 -22.62 18.36
C TRP A 651 13.70 -23.04 18.23
N GLY A 652 13.34 -24.24 18.72
CA GLY A 652 11.98 -24.77 18.68
C GLY A 652 11.24 -24.62 20.01
N THR A 653 10.07 -24.01 20.00
CA THR A 653 9.19 -23.93 21.18
C THR A 653 8.45 -25.26 21.35
N LEU A 654 8.80 -26.00 22.42
CA LEU A 654 8.28 -27.32 22.71
C LEU A 654 6.83 -27.29 23.20
N THR A 655 5.94 -27.95 22.46
CA THR A 655 4.62 -28.38 22.95
C THR A 655 4.58 -29.91 23.03
N PRO A 656 3.72 -30.51 23.88
CA PRO A 656 3.63 -31.98 24.01
C PRO A 656 3.33 -32.73 22.70
N SER A 657 2.95 -32.02 21.63
CA SER A 657 2.49 -32.53 20.35
C SER A 657 3.48 -32.31 19.18
N CYS A 658 4.65 -31.69 19.39
CA CYS A 658 5.58 -31.35 18.29
C CYS A 658 6.86 -32.22 18.27
N THR A 659 7.56 -32.28 17.12
CA THR A 659 8.82 -33.02 16.97
C THR A 659 10.00 -32.09 16.70
N HIS A 660 11.15 -32.33 17.35
CA HIS A 660 12.40 -31.55 17.22
C HIS A 660 13.03 -31.56 15.81
N GLY A 661 12.41 -32.25 14.87
CA GLY A 661 12.85 -32.33 13.50
C GLY A 661 13.89 -33.43 13.25
N THR A 662 13.77 -34.09 12.10
CA THR A 662 14.77 -35.05 11.62
C THR A 662 15.30 -34.61 10.26
N PRO A 663 16.49 -35.10 9.84
CA PRO A 663 16.91 -34.94 8.45
C PRO A 663 15.81 -35.45 7.49
N PRO A 664 15.51 -34.73 6.40
CA PRO A 664 14.55 -35.20 5.42
C PRO A 664 15.04 -36.50 4.76
N PRO A 665 14.14 -37.40 4.33
CA PRO A 665 14.52 -38.66 3.70
C PRO A 665 15.36 -38.45 2.44
N THR A 666 16.41 -39.25 2.27
CA THR A 666 17.26 -39.23 1.08
C THR A 666 16.55 -39.90 -0.11
N CYS A 667 16.43 -39.17 -1.23
CA CYS A 667 15.88 -39.72 -2.47
C CYS A 667 16.79 -40.82 -3.06
N PRO A 668 16.26 -41.99 -3.42
CA PRO A 668 17.05 -43.05 -4.05
C PRO A 668 17.41 -42.76 -5.52
N SER A 669 16.68 -41.87 -6.21
CA SER A 669 16.96 -41.46 -7.58
C SER A 669 17.55 -40.05 -7.64
N THR A 670 18.54 -39.85 -8.51
CA THR A 670 19.09 -38.53 -8.85
C THR A 670 18.32 -37.84 -9.98
N ASP A 671 17.41 -38.55 -10.67
CA ASP A 671 16.60 -38.01 -11.76
C ASP A 671 15.70 -36.86 -11.25
N PRO A 672 15.80 -35.65 -11.84
CA PRO A 672 14.92 -34.54 -11.49
C PRO A 672 13.45 -34.77 -11.87
N GLY A 673 13.17 -35.61 -12.89
CA GLY A 673 11.81 -35.84 -13.40
C GLY A 673 11.06 -34.51 -13.66
N PRO A 674 9.78 -34.39 -13.25
CA PRO A 674 9.02 -33.15 -13.33
C PRO A 674 9.65 -31.89 -12.68
N CYS A 675 10.63 -32.03 -11.78
CA CYS A 675 11.33 -30.87 -11.21
C CYS A 675 12.34 -30.25 -12.20
N ALA A 676 12.66 -30.92 -13.32
CA ALA A 676 13.62 -30.45 -14.31
C ALA A 676 13.22 -29.09 -14.93
N VAL A 677 11.92 -28.80 -15.02
CA VAL A 677 11.37 -27.54 -15.57
C VAL A 677 11.97 -26.29 -14.93
N LEU A 678 12.39 -26.37 -13.67
CA LEU A 678 13.03 -25.26 -12.94
C LEU A 678 14.38 -24.85 -13.56
N ALA A 679 15.11 -25.79 -14.19
CA ALA A 679 16.46 -25.59 -14.73
C ALA A 679 16.50 -25.67 -16.27
N GLU A 680 15.35 -25.73 -16.94
CA GLU A 680 15.29 -25.79 -18.41
C GLU A 680 15.76 -24.48 -19.06
N LYS A 681 16.73 -24.57 -19.97
CA LYS A 681 17.34 -23.39 -20.64
C LYS A 681 16.38 -22.60 -21.53
N THR A 682 15.28 -23.22 -21.94
CA THR A 682 14.23 -22.60 -22.76
C THR A 682 12.86 -22.74 -22.08
N GLY A 683 12.85 -23.07 -20.78
CA GLY A 683 11.64 -23.26 -20.00
C GLY A 683 11.11 -21.93 -19.44
N PRO A 684 9.93 -21.96 -18.78
CA PRO A 684 9.24 -20.74 -18.34
C PRO A 684 9.98 -19.96 -17.23
N PHE A 685 11.03 -20.56 -16.65
CA PHE A 685 11.86 -19.95 -15.61
C PHE A 685 13.24 -19.47 -16.12
N VAL A 686 13.51 -19.46 -17.42
CA VAL A 686 14.82 -19.05 -17.97
C VAL A 686 15.23 -17.64 -17.52
N GLY A 687 14.28 -16.71 -17.42
CA GLY A 687 14.50 -15.34 -16.92
C GLY A 687 14.87 -15.26 -15.43
N CYS A 688 14.76 -16.36 -14.70
CA CYS A 688 15.13 -16.47 -13.29
C CYS A 688 16.57 -16.94 -13.09
N HIS A 689 17.16 -17.66 -14.04
CA HIS A 689 18.45 -18.36 -13.84
C HIS A 689 19.61 -17.40 -13.57
N GLY A 690 19.51 -16.15 -14.03
CA GLY A 690 20.50 -15.10 -13.78
C GLY A 690 20.40 -14.45 -12.38
N VAL A 691 19.28 -14.60 -11.69
CA VAL A 691 19.03 -13.97 -10.38
C VAL A 691 18.82 -14.97 -9.24
N VAL A 692 18.32 -16.18 -9.53
CA VAL A 692 18.13 -17.27 -8.57
C VAL A 692 18.60 -18.59 -9.20
N ALA A 693 19.62 -19.20 -8.60
CA ALA A 693 20.19 -20.45 -9.06
C ALA A 693 19.18 -21.62 -8.96
N PRO A 694 18.81 -22.29 -10.07
CA PRO A 694 17.75 -23.30 -10.06
C PRO A 694 18.15 -24.62 -9.36
N GLN A 695 19.44 -24.92 -9.22
CA GLN A 695 19.95 -26.25 -8.81
C GLN A 695 19.44 -26.65 -7.42
N GLU A 696 19.42 -25.71 -6.47
CA GLU A 696 18.97 -25.96 -5.10
C GLU A 696 17.46 -26.19 -5.03
N HIS A 697 16.69 -25.44 -5.81
CA HIS A 697 15.24 -25.61 -5.89
C HIS A 697 14.86 -26.93 -6.57
N VAL A 698 15.61 -27.36 -7.60
CA VAL A 698 15.46 -28.70 -8.19
C VAL A 698 15.72 -29.78 -7.14
N ALA A 699 16.79 -29.66 -6.35
CA ALA A 699 17.12 -30.60 -5.30
C ALA A 699 16.07 -30.62 -4.17
N GLY A 700 15.54 -29.46 -3.79
CA GLY A 700 14.44 -29.32 -2.82
C GLY A 700 13.14 -29.97 -3.33
N CYS A 701 12.74 -29.64 -4.55
CA CYS A 701 11.58 -30.24 -5.22
C CYS A 701 11.66 -31.77 -5.26
N ARG A 702 12.84 -32.30 -5.60
CA ARG A 702 13.07 -33.76 -5.61
C ARG A 702 12.87 -34.36 -4.22
N ARG A 703 13.48 -33.75 -3.19
CA ARG A 703 13.36 -34.22 -1.79
C ARG A 703 11.92 -34.24 -1.30
N GLU A 704 11.14 -33.20 -1.59
CA GLU A 704 9.72 -33.17 -1.22
C GLU A 704 8.92 -34.28 -1.93
N ARG A 705 9.19 -34.52 -3.22
CA ARG A 705 8.46 -35.55 -3.98
C ARG A 705 8.81 -36.98 -3.56
N CYS A 706 10.03 -37.24 -3.12
CA CYS A 706 10.44 -38.55 -2.62
C CYS A 706 9.76 -38.94 -1.29
N GLY A 707 9.32 -37.97 -0.50
CA GLY A 707 8.70 -38.18 0.81
C GLY A 707 7.25 -38.72 0.80
N ARG A 708 6.75 -39.27 -0.33
CA ARG A 708 5.34 -39.67 -0.55
C ARG A 708 4.32 -38.52 -0.48
N LEU A 709 4.67 -37.31 -0.96
CA LEU A 709 3.86 -36.08 -0.82
C LEU A 709 2.92 -35.73 -2.00
N GLY A 710 2.56 -36.71 -2.84
CA GLY A 710 1.58 -36.55 -3.93
C GLY A 710 1.95 -35.49 -5.00
N ALA A 711 0.98 -35.21 -5.89
CA ALA A 711 1.14 -34.22 -6.97
C ALA A 711 1.26 -32.76 -6.47
N GLY A 712 0.72 -32.46 -5.28
CA GLY A 712 0.75 -31.12 -4.69
C GLY A 712 2.15 -30.62 -4.29
N ALA A 713 3.11 -31.53 -4.06
CA ALA A 713 4.49 -31.16 -3.74
C ALA A 713 5.21 -30.47 -4.91
N LEU A 714 4.94 -30.90 -6.15
CA LEU A 714 5.51 -30.27 -7.35
C LEU A 714 5.06 -28.82 -7.43
N CYS A 715 3.75 -28.55 -7.41
CA CYS A 715 3.23 -27.19 -7.54
C CYS A 715 3.69 -26.26 -6.41
N ARG A 716 3.84 -26.76 -5.18
CA ARG A 716 4.43 -25.97 -4.07
C ARG A 716 5.88 -25.60 -4.35
N SER A 717 6.68 -26.56 -4.79
CA SER A 717 8.10 -26.31 -5.09
C SER A 717 8.27 -25.34 -6.28
N LEU A 718 7.43 -25.48 -7.32
CA LEU A 718 7.42 -24.54 -8.45
C LEU A 718 6.97 -23.15 -8.02
N GLN A 719 5.92 -23.05 -7.19
CA GLN A 719 5.45 -21.80 -6.60
C GLN A 719 6.55 -21.10 -5.80
N ALA A 720 7.27 -21.85 -4.97
CA ALA A 720 8.34 -21.30 -4.16
C ALA A 720 9.50 -20.75 -5.01
N TYR A 721 9.83 -21.39 -6.14
CA TYR A 721 10.83 -20.86 -7.06
C TYR A 721 10.33 -19.63 -7.83
N ALA A 722 9.06 -19.64 -8.25
CA ALA A 722 8.41 -18.49 -8.89
C ALA A 722 8.43 -17.26 -7.95
N ALA A 723 8.06 -17.45 -6.69
CA ALA A 723 8.09 -16.44 -5.63
C ALA A 723 9.52 -15.92 -5.37
N ALA A 724 10.51 -16.82 -5.24
CA ALA A 724 11.91 -16.44 -5.07
C ALA A 724 12.44 -15.64 -6.25
N CYS A 725 12.11 -16.05 -7.48
CA CYS A 725 12.49 -15.37 -8.71
C CYS A 725 11.92 -13.94 -8.75
N GLN A 726 10.62 -13.77 -8.52
CA GLN A 726 9.98 -12.45 -8.49
C GLN A 726 10.52 -11.56 -7.35
N ALA A 727 10.75 -12.13 -6.18
CA ALA A 727 11.36 -11.43 -5.05
C ALA A 727 12.81 -10.97 -5.35
N ALA A 728 13.53 -11.68 -6.22
CA ALA A 728 14.86 -11.31 -6.72
C ALA A 728 14.83 -10.40 -7.96
N GLY A 729 13.65 -10.02 -8.46
CA GLY A 729 13.51 -9.18 -9.65
C GLY A 729 13.66 -9.93 -10.99
N GLY A 730 13.62 -11.26 -10.97
CA GLY A 730 13.64 -12.08 -12.18
C GLY A 730 12.31 -12.02 -12.95
N GLN A 731 12.37 -12.33 -14.24
CA GLN A 731 11.21 -12.33 -15.12
C GLN A 731 10.69 -13.77 -15.32
N LEU A 732 9.41 -13.97 -15.04
CA LEU A 732 8.71 -15.23 -15.26
C LEU A 732 7.96 -15.21 -16.59
N GLN A 733 7.88 -16.38 -17.22
CA GLN A 733 6.90 -16.66 -18.27
C GLN A 733 5.75 -17.51 -17.70
N GLU A 734 4.73 -17.75 -18.52
CA GLU A 734 3.56 -18.54 -18.14
C GLU A 734 3.94 -19.98 -17.78
N TRP A 735 3.97 -20.31 -16.48
CA TRP A 735 4.43 -21.60 -15.98
C TRP A 735 3.32 -22.51 -15.47
N ARG A 736 2.18 -21.94 -15.04
CA ARG A 736 1.11 -22.69 -14.36
C ARG A 736 0.43 -23.69 -15.28
N THR A 737 0.10 -23.28 -16.49
CA THR A 737 -0.49 -24.16 -17.51
C THR A 737 0.52 -25.24 -17.94
N ALA A 738 1.77 -24.84 -18.19
CA ALA A 738 2.84 -25.76 -18.59
C ALA A 738 3.12 -26.85 -17.54
N ALA A 739 3.04 -26.50 -16.25
CA ALA A 739 3.28 -27.41 -15.13
C ALA A 739 2.03 -28.09 -14.57
N ASN A 740 0.84 -27.81 -15.12
CA ASN A 740 -0.46 -28.28 -14.60
C ASN A 740 -0.70 -27.88 -13.12
N CYS A 741 -0.40 -26.63 -12.78
CA CYS A 741 -0.55 -26.04 -11.45
C CYS A 741 -1.51 -24.83 -11.49
N PRO A 742 -2.80 -25.03 -11.79
CA PRO A 742 -3.75 -23.94 -12.00
C PRO A 742 -3.95 -23.11 -10.73
N LEU A 743 -4.13 -21.80 -10.92
CA LEU A 743 -4.50 -20.87 -9.86
C LEU A 743 -5.90 -20.34 -10.16
N SER A 744 -6.84 -20.56 -9.24
CA SER A 744 -8.21 -20.07 -9.36
C SER A 744 -8.35 -18.67 -8.80
N CYS A 745 -9.00 -17.79 -9.58
CA CYS A 745 -9.28 -16.41 -9.21
C CYS A 745 -10.77 -16.21 -8.89
N PRO A 746 -11.09 -15.26 -7.97
CA PRO A 746 -12.48 -14.94 -7.65
C PRO A 746 -13.24 -14.40 -8.88
N PRO A 747 -14.58 -14.35 -8.83
CA PRO A 747 -15.36 -13.71 -9.89
C PRO A 747 -14.88 -12.27 -10.17
N ASN A 748 -15.01 -11.83 -11.43
CA ASN A 748 -14.55 -10.51 -11.90
C ASN A 748 -13.04 -10.28 -11.70
N SER A 749 -12.26 -11.35 -11.84
CA SER A 749 -10.80 -11.29 -11.80
C SER A 749 -10.18 -12.41 -12.64
N HIS A 750 -8.91 -12.26 -12.97
CA HIS A 750 -8.14 -13.18 -13.80
C HIS A 750 -6.74 -13.38 -13.21
N TYR A 751 -6.05 -14.42 -13.68
CA TYR A 751 -4.67 -14.67 -13.31
C TYR A 751 -3.72 -13.79 -14.12
N GLU A 752 -2.76 -13.19 -13.44
CA GLU A 752 -1.74 -12.32 -14.02
C GLU A 752 -0.37 -12.65 -13.40
N LEU A 753 0.69 -12.70 -14.21
CA LEU A 753 2.06 -12.92 -13.71
C LEU A 753 2.58 -11.69 -12.95
N CYS A 754 2.03 -10.52 -13.28
CA CYS A 754 2.38 -9.23 -12.71
C CYS A 754 1.15 -8.47 -12.23
N THR A 755 0.66 -8.81 -11.05
CA THR A 755 -0.53 -8.18 -10.50
C THR A 755 -0.25 -6.80 -9.90
N ARG A 756 -1.29 -5.99 -9.82
CA ARG A 756 -1.38 -4.68 -9.16
C ARG A 756 -2.40 -4.77 -8.02
N THR A 757 -2.26 -5.77 -7.15
CA THR A 757 -3.30 -6.07 -6.15
C THR A 757 -3.36 -5.06 -5.02
N CYS A 758 -2.23 -4.46 -4.61
CA CYS A 758 -2.17 -3.59 -3.45
C CYS A 758 -2.66 -2.16 -3.71
N ASP A 759 -2.67 -1.73 -4.98
CA ASP A 759 -3.09 -0.41 -5.46
C ASP A 759 -4.43 -0.43 -6.24
N HIS A 760 -5.03 -1.61 -6.45
CA HIS A 760 -6.42 -1.80 -6.92
C HIS A 760 -7.33 -2.43 -5.85
N THR A 761 -7.41 -1.80 -4.69
CA THR A 761 -8.27 -2.20 -3.57
C THR A 761 -9.34 -1.14 -3.32
N CYS A 762 -10.41 -1.49 -2.62
CA CYS A 762 -11.40 -0.50 -2.18
C CYS A 762 -10.78 0.62 -1.31
N THR A 763 -9.68 0.32 -0.61
CA THR A 763 -8.91 1.33 0.14
C THR A 763 -8.13 2.28 -0.76
N SER A 764 -7.65 1.81 -1.93
CA SER A 764 -6.84 2.64 -2.84
C SER A 764 -7.64 3.78 -3.48
N ILE A 765 -8.96 3.64 -3.57
CA ILE A 765 -9.89 4.69 -4.01
C ILE A 765 -9.81 5.93 -3.10
N SER A 766 -9.63 5.72 -1.80
CA SER A 766 -9.69 6.77 -0.79
C SER A 766 -8.32 7.18 -0.23
N ALA A 767 -7.32 6.31 -0.32
CA ALA A 767 -5.98 6.55 0.22
C ALA A 767 -4.90 5.85 -0.62
N SER A 768 -3.76 6.51 -0.82
CA SER A 768 -2.61 5.89 -1.49
C SER A 768 -2.04 4.75 -0.63
N THR A 769 -2.03 3.53 -1.19
CA THR A 769 -1.42 2.35 -0.56
C THR A 769 0.07 2.29 -0.91
N GLN A 770 0.92 2.02 0.09
CA GLN A 770 2.35 1.77 -0.17
C GLN A 770 2.55 0.33 -0.64
N CYS A 771 2.78 0.14 -1.93
CA CYS A 771 3.12 -1.12 -2.59
C CYS A 771 4.63 -1.29 -2.76
N THR A 772 5.15 -2.52 -2.87
CA THR A 772 6.50 -2.67 -3.43
C THR A 772 6.44 -2.38 -4.92
N GLN A 773 7.56 -1.93 -5.49
CA GLN A 773 7.69 -1.85 -6.95
C GLN A 773 7.93 -3.23 -7.61
N LYS A 774 7.93 -4.31 -6.82
CA LYS A 774 8.16 -5.66 -7.33
C LYS A 774 6.87 -6.27 -7.84
N CYS A 775 7.03 -7.04 -8.89
CA CYS A 775 5.96 -7.68 -9.62
C CYS A 775 5.73 -9.08 -9.07
N PHE A 776 4.51 -9.37 -8.59
CA PHE A 776 4.15 -10.69 -8.06
C PHE A 776 2.95 -11.29 -8.79
N GLU A 777 3.00 -12.59 -9.03
CA GLU A 777 1.90 -13.33 -9.65
C GLU A 777 0.71 -13.48 -8.70
N GLY A 778 -0.50 -13.53 -9.25
CA GLY A 778 -1.72 -13.70 -8.47
C GLY A 778 -2.99 -13.43 -9.28
N CYS A 779 -4.05 -13.05 -8.59
CA CYS A 779 -5.30 -12.64 -9.21
C CYS A 779 -5.38 -11.12 -9.29
N GLN A 780 -5.76 -10.60 -10.45
CA GLN A 780 -5.97 -9.18 -10.71
C GLN A 780 -7.46 -8.96 -10.96
N CYS A 781 -8.08 -8.01 -10.26
CA CYS A 781 -9.46 -7.62 -10.56
C CYS A 781 -9.56 -7.11 -11.99
N ASP A 782 -10.65 -7.47 -12.65
CA ASP A 782 -11.01 -6.95 -13.95
C ASP A 782 -11.33 -5.45 -13.84
N GLU A 783 -11.24 -4.73 -14.96
CA GLU A 783 -11.52 -3.29 -15.03
C GLU A 783 -12.90 -2.93 -14.45
N GLY A 784 -12.96 -1.86 -13.64
CA GLY A 784 -14.16 -1.46 -12.89
C GLY A 784 -14.36 -2.14 -11.53
N PHE A 785 -13.57 -3.16 -11.21
CA PHE A 785 -13.64 -3.88 -9.95
C PHE A 785 -12.40 -3.65 -9.07
N PHE A 786 -12.62 -3.71 -7.76
CA PHE A 786 -11.62 -3.46 -6.73
C PHE A 786 -11.68 -4.56 -5.69
N PHE A 787 -10.52 -4.91 -5.13
CA PHE A 787 -10.48 -5.88 -4.04
C PHE A 787 -11.10 -5.29 -2.77
N ASN A 788 -12.18 -5.90 -2.28
CA ASN A 788 -12.81 -5.53 -1.01
C ASN A 788 -12.26 -6.32 0.19
N GLY A 789 -11.35 -7.27 -0.01
CA GLY A 789 -10.88 -8.13 1.06
C GLY A 789 -10.77 -9.58 0.67
N ASP A 790 -11.42 -10.04 -0.40
CA ASP A 790 -11.14 -11.34 -1.06
C ASP A 790 -11.88 -11.49 -2.39
N GLU A 791 -12.89 -10.64 -2.64
CA GLU A 791 -13.64 -10.55 -3.87
C GLU A 791 -13.32 -9.26 -4.65
N CYS A 792 -13.64 -9.28 -5.94
CA CYS A 792 -13.58 -8.11 -6.80
C CYS A 792 -14.98 -7.53 -6.95
N VAL A 793 -15.19 -6.36 -6.34
CA VAL A 793 -16.50 -5.66 -6.30
C VAL A 793 -16.43 -4.32 -7.04
N PRO A 794 -17.53 -3.82 -7.60
CA PRO A 794 -17.56 -2.49 -8.19
C PRO A 794 -17.31 -1.39 -7.14
N ALA A 795 -16.83 -0.22 -7.58
CA ALA A 795 -16.46 0.88 -6.68
C ALA A 795 -17.59 1.36 -5.74
N ASP A 796 -18.85 1.27 -6.17
CA ASP A 796 -20.03 1.66 -5.35
C ASP A 796 -20.34 0.67 -4.22
N SER A 797 -19.73 -0.51 -4.27
CA SER A 797 -19.86 -1.61 -3.32
C SER A 797 -18.67 -1.68 -2.35
N CYS A 798 -17.76 -0.71 -2.41
CA CYS A 798 -16.66 -0.60 -1.47
C CYS A 798 -17.11 -0.17 -0.07
N GLY A 799 -16.45 -0.75 0.93
CA GLY A 799 -16.72 -0.55 2.35
C GLY A 799 -16.14 0.75 2.94
N CYS A 800 -15.94 0.76 4.25
CA CYS A 800 -15.56 1.94 5.01
C CYS A 800 -14.11 1.85 5.50
N LEU A 801 -13.39 2.98 5.47
CA LEU A 801 -12.09 3.11 6.14
C LEU A 801 -12.27 3.81 7.48
N HIS A 802 -11.79 3.20 8.57
CA HIS A 802 -11.85 3.79 9.91
C HIS A 802 -10.61 3.43 10.72
N HIS A 803 -9.93 4.46 11.25
CA HIS A 803 -8.66 4.35 11.99
C HIS A 803 -7.56 3.55 11.26
N GLY A 804 -7.48 3.68 9.93
CA GLY A 804 -6.48 2.97 9.11
C GLY A 804 -6.80 1.49 8.85
N ARG A 805 -7.99 1.02 9.24
CA ARG A 805 -8.52 -0.32 8.95
C ARG A 805 -9.71 -0.22 7.99
N TYR A 806 -9.76 -1.15 7.04
CA TYR A 806 -10.88 -1.31 6.13
C TYR A 806 -11.92 -2.28 6.70
N PHE A 807 -13.19 -1.95 6.49
CA PHE A 807 -14.36 -2.73 6.92
C PHE A 807 -15.35 -2.87 5.77
N GLU A 808 -15.95 -4.03 5.62
CA GLU A 808 -16.95 -4.29 4.58
C GLU A 808 -18.29 -3.61 4.90
N ILE A 809 -19.11 -3.38 3.87
CA ILE A 809 -20.47 -2.83 4.06
C ILE A 809 -21.27 -3.80 4.95
N THR A 810 -21.98 -3.27 5.94
CA THR A 810 -22.72 -3.99 6.99
C THR A 810 -21.89 -4.67 8.08
N GLU A 811 -20.56 -4.66 7.96
CA GLU A 811 -19.69 -5.17 9.02
C GLU A 811 -19.89 -4.36 10.30
N THR A 812 -20.05 -5.07 11.43
CA THR A 812 -20.21 -4.45 12.75
C THR A 812 -19.09 -4.92 13.66
N VAL A 813 -18.36 -3.98 14.23
CA VAL A 813 -17.18 -4.23 15.07
C VAL A 813 -17.29 -3.51 16.40
N LEU A 814 -16.64 -4.07 17.43
CA LEU A 814 -16.53 -3.45 18.74
C LEU A 814 -15.18 -2.75 18.89
N SER A 815 -15.15 -1.63 19.62
CA SER A 815 -13.91 -0.97 20.03
C SER A 815 -13.02 -1.91 20.86
N ALA A 816 -11.74 -1.55 21.03
CA ALA A 816 -10.77 -2.38 21.75
C ALA A 816 -11.22 -2.75 23.19
N ASP A 817 -12.00 -1.89 23.83
CA ASP A 817 -12.59 -2.06 25.18
C ASP A 817 -14.09 -2.42 25.16
N CYS A 818 -14.66 -2.64 23.98
CA CYS A 818 -16.07 -2.93 23.74
C CYS A 818 -17.04 -1.83 24.24
N SER A 819 -16.55 -0.61 24.44
CA SER A 819 -17.35 0.56 24.83
C SER A 819 -18.14 1.16 23.67
N GLU A 820 -17.78 0.86 22.42
CA GLU A 820 -18.48 1.31 21.22
C GLU A 820 -18.69 0.16 20.24
N SER A 821 -19.82 0.17 19.56
CA SER A 821 -20.16 -0.71 18.43
C SER A 821 -20.30 0.12 17.18
N CYS A 822 -19.49 -0.17 16.15
CA CYS A 822 -19.45 0.58 14.90
C CYS A 822 -19.88 -0.29 13.73
N THR A 823 -20.80 0.20 12.91
CA THR A 823 -21.28 -0.49 11.69
C THR A 823 -20.94 0.33 10.45
N CYS A 824 -20.35 -0.33 9.44
CA CYS A 824 -20.12 0.30 8.15
C CYS A 824 -21.40 0.32 7.31
N ARG A 825 -21.78 1.49 6.78
CA ARG A 825 -22.93 1.64 5.87
C ARG A 825 -22.53 2.26 4.54
N ALA A 826 -23.09 1.72 3.45
CA ALA A 826 -22.94 2.25 2.09
C ALA A 826 -23.28 3.75 2.06
N ALA A 827 -22.39 4.58 1.49
CA ALA A 827 -22.49 6.04 1.41
C ALA A 827 -22.60 6.83 2.74
N GLY A 828 -22.74 6.14 3.89
CA GLY A 828 -22.90 6.74 5.22
C GLY A 828 -21.67 6.69 6.11
N GLY A 829 -20.61 6.00 5.70
CA GLY A 829 -19.39 5.81 6.47
C GLY A 829 -19.58 4.90 7.70
N MET A 830 -18.60 4.92 8.62
CA MET A 830 -18.71 4.21 9.90
C MET A 830 -19.64 4.94 10.86
N GLN A 831 -20.61 4.20 11.41
CA GLN A 831 -21.56 4.71 12.40
C GLN A 831 -21.36 3.97 13.72
N CYS A 832 -20.93 4.70 14.76
CA CYS A 832 -20.66 4.14 16.08
C CYS A 832 -21.74 4.51 17.09
N GLN A 833 -22.05 3.58 17.98
CA GLN A 833 -22.97 3.75 19.11
C GLN A 833 -22.34 3.18 20.39
N PRO A 834 -22.67 3.72 21.58
CA PRO A 834 -22.21 3.15 22.84
C PRO A 834 -22.61 1.68 22.98
N ALA A 835 -21.68 0.87 23.44
CA ALA A 835 -21.82 -0.56 23.69
C ALA A 835 -21.19 -0.94 25.04
N GLY A 836 -21.37 -2.19 25.45
CA GLY A 836 -20.77 -2.73 26.65
C GLY A 836 -21.06 -4.22 26.77
N CYS A 837 -20.17 -4.94 27.45
CA CYS A 837 -20.37 -6.37 27.63
C CYS A 837 -21.45 -6.69 28.67
N PRO A 838 -22.30 -7.70 28.39
CA PRO A 838 -23.22 -8.22 29.38
C PRO A 838 -22.49 -8.69 30.65
N PHE A 839 -23.21 -8.70 31.77
CA PHE A 839 -22.67 -9.21 33.04
C PHE A 839 -22.15 -10.66 32.91
N GLY A 840 -20.96 -10.93 33.46
CA GLY A 840 -20.26 -12.22 33.34
C GLY A 840 -19.42 -12.37 32.06
N GLN A 841 -19.38 -11.34 31.22
CA GLN A 841 -18.52 -11.30 30.04
C GLN A 841 -17.57 -10.10 30.11
N VAL A 842 -16.38 -10.29 29.57
CA VAL A 842 -15.37 -9.23 29.40
C VAL A 842 -15.10 -9.01 27.92
N CYS A 843 -14.60 -7.83 27.57
CA CYS A 843 -14.15 -7.59 26.20
C CYS A 843 -12.93 -8.46 25.91
N GLY A 844 -13.01 -9.28 24.86
CA GLY A 844 -11.94 -10.16 24.45
C GLY A 844 -12.14 -10.64 23.02
N LEU A 845 -11.34 -11.62 22.61
CA LEU A 845 -11.41 -12.19 21.26
C LEU A 845 -12.13 -13.53 21.32
N LYS A 846 -13.14 -13.72 20.45
CA LYS A 846 -13.77 -15.00 20.17
C LYS A 846 -13.55 -15.31 18.69
N ASP A 847 -12.83 -16.39 18.41
CA ASP A 847 -12.50 -16.82 17.03
C ASP A 847 -11.83 -15.71 16.19
N GLY A 848 -10.99 -14.90 16.84
CA GLY A 848 -10.27 -13.77 16.23
C GLY A 848 -11.13 -12.52 15.98
N VAL A 849 -12.38 -12.49 16.43
CA VAL A 849 -13.24 -11.31 16.36
C VAL A 849 -13.43 -10.74 17.76
N ARG A 850 -13.36 -9.41 17.88
CA ARG A 850 -13.60 -8.74 19.16
C ARG A 850 -15.06 -8.86 19.57
N GLY A 851 -15.28 -9.32 20.79
CA GLY A 851 -16.58 -9.67 21.32
C GLY A 851 -16.58 -9.75 22.84
N CYS A 852 -17.75 -9.99 23.40
CA CYS A 852 -17.89 -10.24 24.82
C CYS A 852 -17.70 -11.74 25.08
N VAL A 853 -16.60 -12.07 25.73
CA VAL A 853 -16.19 -13.45 26.05
C VAL A 853 -16.52 -13.76 27.51
N GLU A 854 -16.93 -14.98 27.79
CA GLU A 854 -17.26 -15.41 29.15
C GLU A 854 -16.02 -15.35 30.05
N GLN A 855 -16.17 -14.75 31.22
CA GLN A 855 -15.15 -14.77 32.27
C GLN A 855 -15.56 -15.80 33.34
N PRO A 856 -14.72 -16.80 33.66
CA PRO A 856 -15.00 -17.68 34.80
C PRO A 856 -14.94 -16.87 36.10
N GLY A 857 -15.86 -17.16 37.02
CA GLY A 857 -15.91 -16.50 38.32
C GLY A 857 -14.64 -16.85 39.09
N GLN A 858 -13.87 -15.84 39.52
CA GLN A 858 -12.62 -16.05 40.25
C GLN A 858 -12.71 -15.49 41.68
N CYS A 859 -12.52 -16.37 42.66
CA CYS A 859 -12.39 -16.03 44.07
C CYS A 859 -10.95 -16.29 44.52
N THR A 860 -10.40 -15.41 45.35
CA THR A 860 -9.04 -15.58 45.89
C THR A 860 -9.00 -15.39 47.41
N LEU A 861 -8.13 -16.16 48.06
CA LEU A 861 -7.73 -15.97 49.45
C LEU A 861 -6.21 -15.86 49.49
N ALA A 862 -5.72 -14.63 49.60
CA ALA A 862 -4.30 -14.29 49.61
C ALA A 862 -3.69 -14.39 51.03
N PRO A 863 -2.35 -14.47 51.14
CA PRO A 863 -1.64 -14.46 52.42
C PRO A 863 -1.99 -13.21 53.25
N ALA A 864 -1.91 -13.32 54.58
CA ALA A 864 -2.52 -12.35 55.50
C ALA A 864 -4.05 -12.24 55.35
N THR A 865 -4.69 -13.31 54.85
CA THR A 865 -6.15 -13.55 54.87
C THR A 865 -6.99 -12.52 54.13
N ARG A 866 -6.41 -11.91 53.10
CA ARG A 866 -7.14 -11.00 52.21
C ARG A 866 -7.96 -11.83 51.23
N PHE A 867 -9.28 -11.72 51.28
CA PHE A 867 -10.18 -12.43 50.36
C PHE A 867 -10.76 -11.49 49.31
N ILE A 868 -11.05 -12.05 48.14
CA ILE A 868 -11.78 -11.44 47.04
C ILE A 868 -12.85 -12.45 46.62
N SER A 869 -14.13 -12.09 46.72
CA SER A 869 -15.25 -12.92 46.28
C SER A 869 -15.33 -13.00 44.75
N PHE A 870 -16.19 -13.87 44.22
CA PHE A 870 -16.42 -14.00 42.78
C PHE A 870 -16.88 -12.69 42.12
N ASP A 871 -17.64 -11.86 42.83
CA ASP A 871 -18.13 -10.57 42.30
C ASP A 871 -17.28 -9.37 42.74
N GLY A 872 -16.14 -9.61 43.40
CA GLY A 872 -15.15 -8.58 43.73
C GLY A 872 -15.31 -7.92 45.11
N ALA A 873 -16.13 -8.47 46.01
CA ALA A 873 -16.17 -8.03 47.40
C ALA A 873 -14.85 -8.38 48.10
N THR A 874 -14.25 -7.42 48.80
CA THR A 874 -12.93 -7.58 49.41
C THR A 874 -12.92 -7.35 50.92
N GLY A 875 -11.89 -7.85 51.59
CA GLY A 875 -11.62 -7.62 53.02
C GLY A 875 -10.56 -8.56 53.57
N THR A 876 -10.40 -8.59 54.89
CA THR A 876 -9.29 -9.29 55.58
C THR A 876 -9.76 -9.97 56.88
N THR A 877 -9.22 -11.12 57.28
CA THR A 877 -9.60 -11.82 58.54
C THR A 877 -8.44 -12.48 59.29
N THR A 878 -7.99 -11.92 60.41
CA THR A 878 -6.76 -12.40 61.09
C THR A 878 -6.86 -13.71 61.88
N ALA A 879 -8.02 -14.36 61.92
CA ALA A 879 -8.24 -15.47 62.85
C ALA A 879 -7.89 -16.85 62.22
N PRO A 880 -7.00 -17.66 62.84
CA PRO A 880 -6.77 -19.04 62.43
C PRO A 880 -8.05 -19.89 62.52
N GLY A 881 -8.17 -20.89 61.66
CA GLY A 881 -9.30 -21.80 61.63
C GLY A 881 -9.64 -22.30 60.23
N ILE A 882 -10.67 -23.14 60.16
CA ILE A 882 -11.12 -23.78 58.93
C ILE A 882 -12.38 -23.09 58.42
N TYR A 883 -12.36 -22.71 57.15
CA TYR A 883 -13.37 -21.88 56.54
C TYR A 883 -13.99 -22.55 55.32
N VAL A 884 -15.30 -22.42 55.16
CA VAL A 884 -16.01 -22.82 53.93
C VAL A 884 -15.76 -21.77 52.86
N MET A 885 -14.85 -22.07 51.93
CA MET A 885 -14.53 -21.17 50.82
C MET A 885 -15.71 -21.07 49.86
N VAL A 886 -16.16 -22.22 49.36
CA VAL A 886 -17.25 -22.30 48.40
C VAL A 886 -17.93 -23.67 48.45
N SER A 887 -19.25 -23.66 48.29
CA SER A 887 -20.10 -24.83 48.11
C SER A 887 -21.40 -24.42 47.43
N PRO A 888 -22.10 -25.29 46.68
CA PRO A 888 -23.46 -25.01 46.26
C PRO A 888 -24.39 -24.76 47.46
N CYS A 889 -25.26 -23.75 47.38
CA CYS A 889 -26.19 -23.42 48.46
C CYS A 889 -27.22 -24.53 48.71
N ASP A 890 -27.61 -25.28 47.67
CA ASP A 890 -28.49 -26.43 47.78
C ASP A 890 -27.68 -27.73 47.74
N SER A 891 -27.52 -28.35 48.91
CA SER A 891 -26.79 -29.60 49.10
C SER A 891 -27.45 -30.83 48.46
N ARG A 892 -28.66 -30.69 47.90
CA ARG A 892 -29.39 -31.76 47.20
C ARG A 892 -29.02 -31.88 45.72
N ARG A 893 -28.15 -31.00 45.20
CA ARG A 893 -27.69 -31.07 43.81
C ARG A 893 -26.83 -32.32 43.57
N PRO A 894 -26.96 -33.01 42.42
CA PRO A 894 -26.15 -34.18 42.09
C PRO A 894 -24.64 -33.89 42.06
N THR A 895 -24.26 -32.67 41.65
CA THR A 895 -22.88 -32.19 41.50
C THR A 895 -22.40 -31.37 42.70
N TRP A 896 -22.87 -31.69 43.91
CA TRP A 896 -22.47 -30.94 45.10
C TRP A 896 -20.97 -31.06 45.37
N PHE A 897 -20.37 -29.98 45.86
CA PHE A 897 -19.02 -30.00 46.41
C PHE A 897 -18.90 -29.05 47.60
N ARG A 898 -17.92 -29.27 48.46
CA ARG A 898 -17.61 -28.38 49.57
C ARG A 898 -16.10 -28.22 49.66
N LEU A 899 -15.62 -27.00 49.45
CA LEU A 899 -14.21 -26.64 49.57
C LEU A 899 -13.97 -25.95 50.91
N LEU A 900 -13.06 -26.50 51.70
CA LEU A 900 -12.59 -25.93 52.96
C LEU A 900 -11.14 -25.48 52.84
N ALA A 901 -10.83 -24.31 53.40
CA ALA A 901 -9.46 -23.82 53.56
C ALA A 901 -9.09 -23.82 55.04
N ASP A 902 -8.01 -24.52 55.37
CA ASP A 902 -7.42 -24.54 56.72
C ASP A 902 -6.35 -23.44 56.81
N VAL A 903 -6.63 -22.41 57.60
CA VAL A 903 -5.75 -21.25 57.81
C VAL A 903 -5.01 -21.43 59.13
N GLY A 904 -3.70 -21.63 59.05
CA GLY A 904 -2.78 -21.75 60.18
C GLY A 904 -1.90 -20.53 60.38
N GLU A 905 -1.16 -20.48 61.50
CA GLU A 905 -0.12 -19.47 61.75
C GLU A 905 1.17 -19.84 61.01
N ASP A 906 1.72 -18.90 60.22
CA ASP A 906 2.99 -19.09 59.52
C ASP A 906 3.87 -17.84 59.61
N ARG A 907 4.98 -17.92 60.36
CA ARG A 907 6.03 -16.87 60.45
C ARG A 907 5.45 -15.43 60.54
N ASP A 908 4.55 -15.21 61.51
CA ASP A 908 3.84 -13.96 61.82
C ASP A 908 2.72 -13.51 60.85
N ARG A 909 2.30 -14.33 59.86
CA ARG A 909 1.12 -14.05 59.01
C ARG A 909 0.25 -15.29 58.83
N PRO A 910 -1.09 -15.22 59.01
CA PRO A 910 -1.94 -16.36 58.73
C PRO A 910 -1.99 -16.67 57.23
N ALA A 911 -1.89 -17.95 56.89
CA ALA A 911 -1.86 -18.46 55.51
C ALA A 911 -2.53 -19.84 55.43
N VAL A 912 -2.97 -20.23 54.23
CA VAL A 912 -3.61 -21.54 54.03
C VAL A 912 -2.55 -22.64 54.09
N VAL A 913 -2.71 -23.57 55.03
CA VAL A 913 -1.80 -24.71 55.23
C VAL A 913 -2.29 -25.99 54.55
N ALA A 914 -3.62 -26.12 54.40
CA ALA A 914 -4.26 -27.23 53.72
C ALA A 914 -5.59 -26.83 53.06
N LEU A 915 -5.95 -27.53 52.00
CA LEU A 915 -7.26 -27.52 51.37
C LEU A 915 -7.92 -28.88 51.54
N HIS A 916 -9.21 -28.89 51.84
CA HIS A 916 -10.03 -30.10 51.89
C HIS A 916 -11.20 -29.97 50.91
N LEU A 917 -11.30 -30.88 49.95
CA LEU A 917 -12.39 -30.92 48.98
C LEU A 917 -13.24 -32.17 49.23
N PHE A 918 -14.54 -31.97 49.38
CA PHE A 918 -15.55 -33.02 49.48
C PHE A 918 -16.44 -32.98 48.25
N SER A 919 -16.55 -34.10 47.54
CA SER A 919 -17.48 -34.27 46.41
C SER A 919 -17.96 -35.74 46.33
N PRO A 920 -18.98 -36.04 45.52
CA PRO A 920 -19.39 -37.43 45.23
C PRO A 920 -18.25 -38.30 44.69
N GLU A 921 -17.30 -37.70 43.96
CA GLU A 921 -16.22 -38.42 43.30
C GLU A 921 -15.05 -38.71 44.24
N ALA A 922 -14.74 -37.78 45.17
CA ALA A 922 -13.57 -37.88 46.03
C ALA A 922 -13.61 -37.03 47.31
N PHE A 923 -12.81 -37.48 48.28
CA PHE A 923 -12.41 -36.70 49.45
C PHE A 923 -10.92 -36.42 49.33
N LEU A 924 -10.56 -35.16 49.11
CA LEU A 924 -9.18 -34.74 48.88
C LEU A 924 -8.67 -33.91 50.04
N THR A 925 -7.41 -34.13 50.40
CA THR A 925 -6.65 -33.20 51.24
C THR A 925 -5.36 -32.85 50.54
N VAL A 926 -5.10 -31.57 50.36
CA VAL A 926 -3.89 -31.05 49.71
C VAL A 926 -3.20 -30.09 50.66
N LYS A 927 -1.93 -30.34 50.98
CA LYS A 927 -1.13 -29.47 51.84
C LYS A 927 -0.14 -28.64 51.03
N ARG A 928 0.23 -27.48 51.58
CA ARG A 928 1.22 -26.56 50.98
C ARG A 928 2.61 -27.19 50.74
N ASP A 929 2.94 -28.25 51.49
CA ASP A 929 4.20 -29.01 51.35
C ASP A 929 4.12 -30.13 50.28
N LYS A 930 3.16 -30.05 49.37
CA LYS A 930 2.92 -30.98 48.26
C LYS A 930 2.47 -32.38 48.65
N LYS A 931 2.09 -32.60 49.91
CA LYS A 931 1.46 -33.85 50.33
C LYS A 931 -0.02 -33.85 49.97
N VAL A 932 -0.46 -34.93 49.31
CA VAL A 932 -1.83 -35.10 48.83
C VAL A 932 -2.38 -36.42 49.34
N TRP A 933 -3.64 -36.41 49.77
CA TRP A 933 -4.40 -37.60 50.15
C TRP A 933 -5.69 -37.67 49.34
N VAL A 934 -5.94 -38.82 48.74
CA VAL A 934 -7.17 -39.13 48.01
C VAL A 934 -7.90 -40.23 48.79
N LYS A 935 -9.12 -39.95 49.26
CA LYS A 935 -9.92 -40.87 50.09
C LYS A 935 -9.15 -41.37 51.33
N GLY A 936 -8.32 -40.50 51.91
CA GLY A 936 -7.49 -40.80 53.09
C GLY A 936 -6.16 -41.52 52.79
N VAL A 937 -5.89 -41.89 51.55
CA VAL A 937 -4.64 -42.57 51.14
C VAL A 937 -3.66 -41.57 50.52
N PRO A 938 -2.37 -41.57 50.90
CA PRO A 938 -1.35 -40.73 50.27
C PRO A 938 -1.28 -40.98 48.75
N ALA A 939 -1.21 -39.91 47.96
CA ALA A 939 -1.11 -39.96 46.50
C ALA A 939 0.09 -39.15 45.98
N THR A 940 0.69 -39.60 44.89
CA THR A 940 1.75 -38.89 44.17
C THR A 940 1.18 -38.07 43.02
N LEU A 941 1.72 -36.86 42.81
CA LEU A 941 1.31 -35.99 41.71
C LEU A 941 2.04 -36.33 40.40
N PRO A 942 1.38 -36.24 39.23
CA PRO A 942 -0.04 -35.97 39.03
C PRO A 942 -0.92 -37.17 39.42
N ALA A 943 -2.06 -36.89 40.06
CA ALA A 943 -3.02 -37.90 40.48
C ALA A 943 -4.33 -37.74 39.70
N LYS A 944 -4.70 -38.76 38.90
CA LYS A 944 -6.01 -38.83 38.24
C LYS A 944 -7.00 -39.54 39.16
N VAL A 945 -7.99 -38.80 39.65
CA VAL A 945 -8.93 -39.29 40.68
C VAL A 945 -10.18 -39.90 40.03
N SER A 946 -10.64 -39.33 38.92
CA SER A 946 -11.74 -39.85 38.10
C SER A 946 -11.51 -39.52 36.60
N SER A 947 -12.52 -39.69 35.75
CA SER A 947 -12.48 -39.23 34.35
C SER A 947 -12.41 -37.70 34.23
N THR A 948 -12.93 -36.98 35.21
CA THR A 948 -13.16 -35.52 35.20
C THR A 948 -12.33 -34.78 36.25
N LEU A 949 -11.91 -35.45 37.33
CA LEU A 949 -11.16 -34.87 38.45
C LEU A 949 -9.68 -35.28 38.42
N THR A 950 -8.80 -34.29 38.36
CA THR A 950 -7.33 -34.45 38.34
C THR A 950 -6.64 -33.52 39.33
N ILE A 951 -5.48 -33.96 39.84
CA ILE A 951 -4.63 -33.16 40.70
C ILE A 951 -3.24 -33.10 40.06
N THR A 952 -2.74 -31.90 39.80
CA THR A 952 -1.45 -31.69 39.11
C THR A 952 -0.59 -30.68 39.86
N GLU A 953 0.71 -30.68 39.58
CA GLU A 953 1.64 -29.67 40.06
C GLU A 953 2.14 -28.85 38.87
N SER A 954 2.16 -27.54 39.02
CA SER A 954 2.69 -26.63 37.99
C SER A 954 3.23 -25.37 38.64
N ARG A 955 4.49 -25.04 38.31
CA ARG A 955 5.22 -23.86 38.81
C ARG A 955 5.21 -23.75 40.35
N GLY A 956 5.30 -24.88 41.06
CA GLY A 956 5.30 -24.93 42.52
C GLY A 956 3.91 -24.99 43.18
N SER A 957 2.84 -24.67 42.45
CA SER A 957 1.46 -24.70 42.95
C SER A 957 0.78 -26.04 42.66
N ILE A 958 -0.13 -26.45 43.53
CA ILE A 958 -0.93 -27.66 43.35
C ILE A 958 -2.31 -27.24 42.83
N TRP A 959 -2.77 -27.90 41.78
CA TRP A 959 -4.03 -27.62 41.11
C TRP A 959 -4.96 -28.82 41.20
N ILE A 960 -6.18 -28.60 41.69
CA ILE A 960 -7.29 -29.55 41.64
C ILE A 960 -8.22 -29.08 40.52
N ILE A 961 -8.38 -29.89 39.49
CA ILE A 961 -9.11 -29.54 38.27
C ILE A 961 -10.26 -30.53 38.10
N GLN A 962 -11.50 -30.03 38.11
CA GLN A 962 -12.71 -30.77 37.75
C GLN A 962 -13.31 -30.11 36.51
N ASP A 963 -13.04 -30.68 35.33
CA ASP A 963 -13.44 -30.10 34.04
C ASP A 963 -14.89 -30.49 33.70
N PRO A 964 -15.78 -29.54 33.31
CA PRO A 964 -15.56 -28.10 33.16
C PRO A 964 -15.80 -27.28 34.45
N GLU A 965 -16.37 -27.85 35.50
CA GLU A 965 -16.98 -27.12 36.63
C GLU A 965 -16.07 -26.14 37.40
N PHE A 966 -14.87 -26.56 37.82
CA PHE A 966 -14.00 -25.71 38.63
C PHE A 966 -12.51 -26.05 38.56
N THR A 967 -11.69 -25.05 38.88
CA THR A 967 -10.24 -25.18 39.09
C THR A 967 -9.83 -24.52 40.40
N ILE A 968 -9.12 -25.24 41.25
CA ILE A 968 -8.67 -24.77 42.57
C ILE A 968 -7.15 -24.87 42.64
N GLY A 969 -6.47 -23.77 42.94
CA GLY A 969 -5.02 -23.71 43.10
C GLY A 969 -4.61 -23.38 44.54
N LEU A 970 -3.58 -24.05 45.04
CA LEU A 970 -2.88 -23.71 46.29
C LEU A 970 -1.41 -23.41 45.99
N SER A 971 -0.97 -22.19 46.28
CA SER A 971 0.41 -21.75 46.07
C SER A 971 1.32 -22.12 47.25
N PRO A 972 2.66 -22.16 47.04
CA PRO A 972 3.62 -22.31 48.15
C PRO A 972 3.52 -21.24 49.23
N ALA A 973 3.02 -20.04 48.87
CA ALA A 973 2.82 -18.94 49.80
C ALA A 973 1.50 -19.06 50.61
N GLY A 974 0.70 -20.10 50.38
CA GLY A 974 -0.60 -20.29 51.03
C GLY A 974 -1.71 -19.42 50.43
N GLU A 975 -1.56 -18.98 49.18
CA GLU A 975 -2.62 -18.34 48.40
C GLU A 975 -3.53 -19.41 47.78
N VAL A 976 -4.84 -19.20 47.87
CA VAL A 976 -5.84 -20.05 47.22
C VAL A 976 -6.54 -19.28 46.11
N THR A 977 -6.63 -19.88 44.93
CA THR A 977 -7.43 -19.38 43.82
C THR A 977 -8.51 -20.40 43.48
N VAL A 978 -9.76 -19.98 43.40
CA VAL A 978 -10.90 -20.79 42.98
C VAL A 978 -11.49 -20.16 41.72
N LYS A 979 -11.60 -20.94 40.65
CA LYS A 979 -12.27 -20.57 39.41
C LYS A 979 -13.46 -21.50 39.17
N VAL A 980 -14.62 -20.93 38.83
CA VAL A 980 -15.87 -21.66 38.58
C VAL A 980 -16.50 -21.25 37.25
N THR A 981 -17.26 -22.15 36.62
CA THR A 981 -18.03 -21.84 35.41
C THR A 981 -19.27 -21.00 35.71
N GLN A 982 -19.82 -20.37 34.68
CA GLN A 982 -21.06 -19.59 34.79
C GLN A 982 -22.28 -20.45 35.13
N GLU A 983 -22.26 -21.77 34.88
CA GLU A 983 -23.34 -22.69 35.28
C GLU A 983 -23.56 -22.72 36.81
N LEU A 984 -22.55 -22.33 37.58
CA LEU A 984 -22.62 -22.21 39.03
C LEU A 984 -23.04 -20.81 39.52
N SER A 985 -23.26 -19.85 38.61
CA SER A 985 -23.74 -18.50 38.96
C SER A 985 -25.06 -18.55 39.73
N LYS A 986 -25.18 -17.73 40.78
CA LYS A 986 -26.34 -17.67 41.70
C LYS A 986 -26.60 -18.96 42.48
N HIS A 987 -25.71 -19.95 42.41
CA HIS A 987 -25.90 -21.27 43.00
C HIS A 987 -24.86 -21.59 44.08
N LEU A 988 -23.86 -20.73 44.23
CA LEU A 988 -22.77 -20.87 45.18
C LEU A 988 -23.02 -20.08 46.46
N CYS A 989 -22.45 -20.57 47.54
CA CYS A 989 -22.47 -19.99 48.86
C CYS A 989 -21.10 -20.25 49.53
N GLY A 990 -20.70 -19.36 50.43
CA GLY A 990 -19.42 -19.43 51.14
C GLY A 990 -18.76 -18.06 51.23
N ILE A 991 -17.50 -18.04 51.65
CA ILE A 991 -16.71 -16.80 51.68
C ILE A 991 -16.49 -16.25 50.26
N CYS A 992 -16.53 -17.10 49.23
CA CYS A 992 -16.40 -16.65 47.85
C CYS A 992 -17.66 -15.94 47.29
N GLY A 993 -18.75 -15.82 48.05
CA GLY A 993 -19.96 -15.17 47.58
C GLY A 993 -20.84 -16.08 46.70
N ASN A 994 -21.80 -15.49 46.01
CA ASN A 994 -22.82 -16.22 45.25
C ASN A 994 -22.64 -16.17 43.72
N TYR A 995 -21.69 -15.37 43.23
CA TYR A 995 -21.36 -15.22 41.83
C TYR A 995 -22.57 -14.80 40.98
N ASP A 996 -23.22 -13.71 41.36
CA ASP A 996 -24.40 -13.16 40.68
C ASP A 996 -24.21 -11.76 40.09
N GLY A 997 -23.03 -11.19 40.29
CA GLY A 997 -22.62 -9.88 39.78
C GLY A 997 -22.80 -8.72 40.70
N ASN A 998 -23.10 -8.97 41.97
CA ASN A 998 -23.34 -7.93 42.92
C ASN A 998 -22.50 -8.12 44.18
N ALA A 999 -21.29 -7.56 44.17
CA ALA A 999 -20.38 -7.55 45.33
C ALA A 999 -21.04 -7.09 46.65
N ALA A 1000 -22.07 -6.23 46.60
CA ALA A 1000 -22.74 -5.75 47.80
C ALA A 1000 -23.57 -6.84 48.49
N ASN A 1001 -24.01 -7.87 47.75
CA ASN A 1001 -24.82 -8.96 48.28
C ASN A 1001 -24.01 -10.21 48.68
N ASP A 1002 -22.70 -10.23 48.39
CA ASP A 1002 -21.77 -11.28 48.82
C ASP A 1002 -21.52 -11.27 50.34
N LEU A 1003 -21.92 -10.21 51.02
CA LEU A 1003 -21.83 -10.08 52.47
C LEU A 1003 -22.89 -10.91 53.20
N ARG A 1004 -23.10 -12.19 52.85
CA ARG A 1004 -24.12 -13.05 53.47
C ARG A 1004 -23.53 -14.14 54.35
N GLY A 1005 -24.17 -14.39 55.49
CA GLY A 1005 -23.88 -15.56 56.32
C GLY A 1005 -24.54 -16.84 55.78
N PRO A 1006 -24.25 -18.01 56.39
CA PRO A 1006 -24.89 -19.28 56.04
C PRO A 1006 -26.42 -19.31 56.18
N ASP A 1007 -26.99 -18.39 56.97
CA ASP A 1007 -28.44 -18.20 57.14
C ASP A 1007 -29.07 -17.34 56.04
N GLY A 1008 -28.29 -16.91 55.05
CA GLY A 1008 -28.71 -16.07 53.94
C GLY A 1008 -28.86 -14.59 54.26
N LYS A 1009 -28.61 -14.16 55.51
CA LYS A 1009 -28.74 -12.74 55.92
C LYS A 1009 -27.47 -11.95 55.62
N LEU A 1010 -27.65 -10.68 55.26
CA LEU A 1010 -26.55 -9.73 55.11
C LEU A 1010 -25.88 -9.45 56.46
N VAL A 1011 -24.56 -9.44 56.47
CA VAL A 1011 -23.71 -9.11 57.62
C VAL A 1011 -22.92 -7.82 57.33
N ALA A 1012 -22.42 -7.18 58.38
CA ALA A 1012 -21.92 -5.81 58.31
C ALA A 1012 -20.67 -5.62 57.43
N ASN A 1013 -19.82 -6.64 57.33
CA ASN A 1013 -18.58 -6.62 56.55
C ASN A 1013 -18.08 -8.05 56.34
N MET A 1014 -17.05 -8.18 55.52
CA MET A 1014 -16.55 -9.49 55.12
C MET A 1014 -15.73 -10.20 56.22
N VAL A 1015 -15.31 -9.49 57.28
CA VAL A 1015 -14.80 -10.12 58.53
C VAL A 1015 -15.91 -10.91 59.19
N ALA A 1016 -17.12 -10.35 59.26
CA ALA A 1016 -18.29 -11.03 59.79
C ALA A 1016 -18.71 -12.22 58.91
N VAL A 1017 -18.57 -12.11 57.58
CA VAL A 1017 -18.79 -13.22 56.63
C VAL A 1017 -17.83 -14.37 56.93
N ALA A 1018 -16.51 -14.09 56.99
CA ALA A 1018 -15.51 -15.10 57.29
C ALA A 1018 -15.78 -15.79 58.64
N LYS A 1019 -16.16 -15.02 59.67
CA LYS A 1019 -16.54 -15.57 60.97
C LYS A 1019 -17.78 -16.47 60.90
N ALA A 1020 -18.78 -16.08 60.13
CA ALA A 1020 -20.02 -16.84 59.96
C ALA A 1020 -19.82 -18.14 59.17
N TRP A 1021 -18.90 -18.14 58.20
CA TRP A 1021 -18.55 -19.30 57.35
C TRP A 1021 -17.38 -20.14 57.88
N ARG A 1022 -17.12 -20.11 59.19
CA ARG A 1022 -16.27 -21.13 59.83
C ARG A 1022 -16.94 -22.51 59.72
N ALA A 1023 -16.13 -23.55 59.60
CA ALA A 1023 -16.58 -24.94 59.54
C ALA A 1023 -16.30 -25.65 60.89
N PRO A 1024 -17.07 -25.38 61.96
CA PRO A 1024 -16.86 -26.01 63.26
C PRO A 1024 -17.15 -27.51 63.25
N ASP A 1025 -17.90 -27.98 62.25
CA ASP A 1025 -18.21 -29.39 62.03
C ASP A 1025 -17.01 -30.19 61.50
N PHE A 1026 -15.93 -29.52 61.11
CA PHE A 1026 -14.70 -30.14 60.61
C PHE A 1026 -13.49 -29.92 61.55
N SER A 1027 -13.56 -28.93 62.44
CA SER A 1027 -12.48 -28.54 63.36
C SER A 1027 -12.35 -29.42 64.60
#